data_AF-A0A7Y3PAK0-F1
#
_entry.id   AF-A0A7Y3PAK0-F1
#
_cell.length_a   1.000
_cell.length_b   1.000
_cell.length_c   1.000
_cell.angle_alpha   90.00
_cell.angle_beta   90.00
_cell.angle_gamma   90.00
#
_symmetry.space_group_name_H-M   'P 1'
#
loop_
_entity.id
_entity.type
_entity.pdbx_description
1 polymer ?
#
loop_
_entity_poly.entity_id
_entity_poly.type
_entity_poly.pdbx_seq_one_letter_code
_entity_poly.pdbx_strand_id
1 'polypeptide(L)'
;MSGRARRGNGRSLLKALLPVFLCLSTAVPNAPFLASALAQSVESAQAASAATSGAQSGASVTAGAIAPIALALAPTAPVASLNGVQTALASALAPALAPAAAAAADAPARIAALGAAAPSAAPITAASAADAQPLGPSPRQPAGSAIRNAAAPAGAPKAARARPSGAASQDGRFLFDGDKTRGEPYARPDAAMGTLPGRRTSLGELAPSAQVQQVYVMGSLLDIQDWDAFGAQLKTLKDNGVAGITSDLWWGKFEKNEGRYDWSYYKRYADAVRAAGLKWVPILSFHRCGGNVGDNCNQPVPSWVWKSATNPDDMKFVDEKGFVDDEYVAFWNQDVYKHYDAAMASFAQNFASDSDIIPKIELSLGPAGELRYPSYNLEAGWKFPERGRLQAYSAPARSDFRRSMTEKYGGDLGRLNAAWGTALKSFDEVQPPGDGDRFFRDGAKTPYGRDFLGWYQGVLERHLDRMLELAGRRLHPTFGAGFGVKLAGVHWLYDSPDMPHAAERAAGYFDYGRLIDRVKKFGAELIFTCIEMDDSLAATAPFYSAPHALAAQIAGLARSKGVPLHGENALPISGETGYRNVSAMMAAGYGSFTLLRIEQIVDAAGRPTALMAPFVRDVVLPAQQRVAPAAKRNLAAIATAPAAGAAKPIAAWLTAAHYGVFAAACGWAANSVFLFFPWVQIAENRRNMRALKAGGDAAAQASQRLAGVSVGSQLALVVGNLFNFPSFLASGSPALIANALVGAAGSLIILTQLAAAGRVSRTRWALTVAASVASALAAPLLLAHGAAVSALGIAAAAVFAAFPLPQILQNSKLVAAARGTDAQARATALEKLRGVKPLYLLVGLVGNLLLVPVFMASGRWYNVVGCAFGVTGPLVILAQLARAGLLPKPTATRIAAGAALWSVLAIAASVFAGTSFWR
;
A
#
# COMPACT_ATOMS: atom_id res chain seq x y z
N MET A 1 -54.60 -45.15 -3.85
CA MET A 1 -55.00 -44.60 -5.17
C MET A 1 -54.33 -43.23 -5.32
N SER A 2 -53.90 -42.73 -6.48
CA SER A 2 -53.62 -43.34 -7.80
C SER A 2 -52.66 -42.38 -8.54
N GLY A 3 -51.73 -42.89 -9.35
CA GLY A 3 -50.57 -42.10 -9.78
C GLY A 3 -50.81 -41.06 -10.88
N ARG A 4 -50.07 -39.94 -10.83
CA ARG A 4 -49.70 -39.14 -12.01
C ARG A 4 -48.35 -38.43 -11.80
N ALA A 5 -47.29 -38.96 -12.39
CA ALA A 5 -45.99 -38.31 -12.39
C ALA A 5 -45.98 -37.11 -13.36
N ARG A 6 -45.83 -35.89 -12.83
CA ARG A 6 -45.52 -34.69 -13.64
C ARG A 6 -44.34 -33.91 -13.05
N ARG A 7 -43.20 -34.02 -13.74
CA ARG A 7 -42.02 -33.12 -13.77
C ARG A 7 -41.74 -32.33 -12.49
N GLY A 8 -40.82 -32.84 -11.67
CA GLY A 8 -40.44 -32.27 -10.37
C GLY A 8 -39.95 -30.81 -10.42
N ASN A 9 -40.28 -30.07 -9.36
CA ASN A 9 -40.15 -28.62 -9.26
C ASN A 9 -38.71 -28.09 -9.30
N GLY A 10 -38.24 -27.66 -10.48
CA GLY A 10 -37.17 -26.65 -10.56
C GLY A 10 -37.61 -25.29 -9.99
N ARG A 11 -38.93 -25.01 -9.98
CA ARG A 11 -39.51 -23.75 -9.48
C ARG A 11 -39.45 -23.57 -7.96
N SER A 12 -39.34 -24.63 -7.15
CA SER A 12 -39.18 -24.49 -5.69
C SER A 12 -37.76 -24.12 -5.30
N LEU A 13 -36.75 -24.63 -6.02
CA LEU A 13 -35.34 -24.31 -5.79
C LEU A 13 -35.07 -22.81 -5.96
N LEU A 14 -35.64 -22.20 -7.02
CA LEU A 14 -35.52 -20.77 -7.26
C LEU A 14 -36.20 -19.95 -6.16
N LYS A 15 -37.40 -20.34 -5.72
CA LYS A 15 -38.13 -19.68 -4.62
C LYS A 15 -37.42 -19.78 -3.27
N ALA A 16 -36.68 -20.85 -3.01
CA ALA A 16 -35.91 -21.02 -1.78
C ALA A 16 -34.64 -20.14 -1.73
N LEU A 17 -34.05 -19.82 -2.87
CA LEU A 17 -32.89 -18.92 -2.98
C LEU A 17 -33.29 -17.45 -3.16
N LEU A 18 -34.54 -17.18 -3.56
CA LEU A 18 -35.06 -15.83 -3.81
C LEU A 18 -34.86 -14.84 -2.64
N PRO A 19 -35.03 -15.21 -1.35
CA PRO A 19 -34.75 -14.30 -0.24
C PRO A 19 -33.28 -13.88 -0.14
N VAL A 20 -32.34 -14.79 -0.47
CA VAL A 20 -30.90 -14.49 -0.47
C VAL A 20 -30.55 -13.49 -1.58
N PHE A 21 -31.17 -13.65 -2.76
CA PHE A 21 -31.05 -12.67 -3.85
C PHE A 21 -31.74 -11.33 -3.53
N LEU A 22 -32.87 -11.32 -2.80
CA LEU A 22 -33.48 -10.06 -2.36
C LEU A 22 -32.63 -9.32 -1.32
N CYS A 23 -32.03 -10.01 -0.34
CA CYS A 23 -31.12 -9.36 0.62
C CYS A 23 -29.91 -8.71 -0.07
N LEU A 24 -29.41 -9.32 -1.16
CA LEU A 24 -28.36 -8.71 -2.00
C LEU A 24 -28.87 -7.48 -2.76
N SER A 25 -30.14 -7.45 -3.18
CA SER A 25 -30.74 -6.28 -3.86
C SER A 25 -30.98 -5.08 -2.93
N THR A 26 -31.29 -5.32 -1.66
CA THR A 26 -31.51 -4.26 -0.65
C THR A 26 -30.23 -3.61 -0.14
N ALA A 27 -29.06 -4.18 -0.43
CA ALA A 27 -27.75 -3.66 -0.03
C ALA A 27 -27.14 -2.64 -1.02
N VAL A 28 -27.84 -2.35 -2.13
CA VAL A 28 -27.36 -1.46 -3.20
C VAL A 28 -28.32 -0.27 -3.39
N PRO A 29 -27.97 0.94 -2.92
CA PRO A 29 -28.75 2.13 -3.27
C PRO A 29 -28.67 2.41 -4.78
N ASN A 30 -29.77 2.90 -5.36
CA ASN A 30 -29.95 3.26 -6.78
C ASN A 30 -30.05 2.08 -7.79
N ALA A 31 -30.97 1.14 -7.55
CA ALA A 31 -31.31 0.04 -8.47
C ALA A 31 -32.55 0.20 -9.42
N PRO A 32 -33.11 1.38 -9.79
CA PRO A 32 -34.28 1.45 -10.70
C PRO A 32 -34.09 0.75 -12.06
N PHE A 33 -32.89 0.81 -12.65
CA PHE A 33 -32.64 0.38 -14.03
C PHE A 33 -32.60 -1.15 -14.22
N LEU A 34 -32.30 -1.92 -13.17
CA LEU A 34 -32.27 -3.39 -13.23
C LEU A 34 -33.65 -4.02 -13.08
N ALA A 35 -34.63 -3.30 -12.53
CA ALA A 35 -36.00 -3.76 -12.43
C ALA A 35 -36.68 -3.85 -13.81
N SER A 36 -36.57 -2.82 -14.64
CA SER A 36 -37.24 -2.75 -15.95
C SER A 36 -36.79 -3.85 -16.92
N ALA A 37 -35.49 -4.19 -16.92
CA ALA A 37 -34.94 -5.25 -17.77
C ALA A 37 -35.44 -6.66 -17.38
N LEU A 38 -35.80 -6.87 -16.10
CA LEU A 38 -36.44 -8.10 -15.64
C LEU A 38 -37.96 -8.07 -15.84
N ALA A 39 -38.62 -6.92 -15.66
CA ALA A 39 -40.05 -6.76 -15.87
C ALA A 39 -40.49 -7.16 -17.29
N GLN A 40 -39.78 -6.68 -18.32
CA GLN A 40 -40.08 -7.01 -19.73
C GLN A 40 -39.87 -8.50 -20.07
N SER A 41 -39.19 -9.28 -19.21
CA SER A 41 -39.08 -10.73 -19.32
C SER A 41 -40.18 -11.52 -18.58
N VAL A 42 -41.05 -10.82 -17.85
CA VAL A 42 -42.14 -11.38 -17.01
C VAL A 42 -43.53 -10.96 -17.49
N GLU A 43 -43.67 -9.82 -18.17
CA GLU A 43 -44.94 -9.37 -18.78
C GLU A 43 -45.49 -10.38 -19.81
N SER A 44 -44.63 -11.16 -20.46
CA SER A 44 -45.02 -12.28 -21.34
C SER A 44 -45.48 -13.55 -20.61
N ALA A 45 -45.59 -13.53 -19.28
CA ALA A 45 -45.89 -14.70 -18.44
C ALA A 45 -46.94 -14.50 -17.33
N GLN A 46 -47.44 -13.27 -17.09
CA GLN A 46 -48.37 -12.98 -15.98
C GLN A 46 -49.62 -12.16 -16.36
N ALA A 47 -50.14 -12.35 -17.57
CA ALA A 47 -51.50 -11.92 -17.93
C ALA A 47 -52.59 -12.82 -17.27
N ALA A 48 -52.63 -12.88 -15.93
CA ALA A 48 -53.69 -13.52 -15.15
C ALA A 48 -53.68 -13.11 -13.66
N SER A 49 -54.87 -12.89 -13.09
CA SER A 49 -55.17 -12.81 -11.64
C SER A 49 -54.55 -11.64 -10.85
N ALA A 50 -55.19 -10.47 -10.91
CA ALA A 50 -55.12 -9.46 -9.84
C ALA A 50 -56.07 -9.79 -8.66
N ALA A 51 -56.12 -8.91 -7.66
CA ALA A 51 -56.77 -9.02 -6.33
C ALA A 51 -55.97 -9.85 -5.29
N THR A 52 -55.94 -9.49 -3.99
CA THR A 52 -56.70 -8.44 -3.26
C THR A 52 -55.81 -7.68 -2.27
N SER A 53 -56.25 -6.51 -1.82
CA SER A 53 -55.53 -5.54 -0.98
C SER A 53 -55.81 -5.63 0.53
N GLY A 54 -54.89 -5.11 1.36
CA GLY A 54 -55.26 -4.34 2.56
C GLY A 54 -54.50 -4.61 3.88
N ALA A 55 -54.14 -3.51 4.57
CA ALA A 55 -53.85 -3.40 6.02
C ALA A 55 -52.59 -4.14 6.56
N GLN A 56 -51.93 -3.73 7.67
CA GLN A 56 -52.01 -2.48 8.45
C GLN A 56 -50.66 -2.17 9.18
N SER A 57 -50.69 -1.12 10.01
CA SER A 57 -49.61 -0.50 10.79
C SER A 57 -48.85 -1.39 11.79
N GLY A 58 -47.52 -1.26 11.78
CA GLY A 58 -46.71 -0.63 12.86
C GLY A 58 -46.74 -1.17 14.30
N ALA A 59 -45.54 -1.46 14.83
CA ALA A 59 -45.21 -1.41 16.26
C ALA A 59 -43.69 -1.24 16.46
N SER A 60 -43.29 -0.57 17.54
CA SER A 60 -41.92 -0.59 18.10
C SER A 60 -41.96 -1.17 19.52
N VAL A 61 -40.84 -1.71 20.02
CA VAL A 61 -40.56 -1.89 21.46
C VAL A 61 -39.06 -2.19 21.68
N THR A 62 -38.62 -2.14 22.94
CA THR A 62 -37.24 -1.86 23.39
C THR A 62 -36.38 -3.09 23.75
N ALA A 63 -35.15 -2.84 24.21
CA ALA A 63 -34.11 -3.83 24.48
C ALA A 63 -33.96 -4.23 25.97
N GLY A 64 -33.31 -5.37 26.21
CA GLY A 64 -32.77 -5.83 27.51
C GLY A 64 -32.96 -7.34 27.75
N ALA A 65 -32.22 -8.03 28.62
CA ALA A 65 -30.90 -7.76 29.23
C ALA A 65 -30.41 -9.03 29.99
N ILE A 66 -29.08 -9.24 30.14
CA ILE A 66 -28.43 -10.07 31.21
C ILE A 66 -28.67 -11.62 31.10
N ALA A 67 -27.84 -12.60 31.52
CA ALA A 67 -26.53 -12.70 32.21
C ALA A 67 -25.68 -13.88 31.64
N PRO A 68 -24.39 -14.04 32.04
CA PRO A 68 -23.51 -15.14 31.60
C PRO A 68 -23.52 -16.37 32.54
N ILE A 69 -22.92 -17.48 32.09
CA ILE A 69 -22.52 -18.62 32.94
C ILE A 69 -21.00 -18.72 32.97
N ALA A 70 -20.42 -18.67 34.16
CA ALA A 70 -19.05 -19.08 34.44
C ALA A 70 -19.05 -20.42 35.20
N LEU A 71 -18.01 -21.24 35.01
CA LEU A 71 -17.75 -22.39 35.87
C LEU A 71 -16.23 -22.47 36.12
N ALA A 72 -15.84 -22.50 37.39
CA ALA A 72 -14.44 -22.50 37.81
C ALA A 72 -13.97 -23.90 38.18
N LEU A 73 -12.71 -24.21 37.83
CA LEU A 73 -11.90 -25.22 38.50
C LEU A 73 -10.49 -24.63 38.71
N ALA A 74 -9.92 -24.91 39.88
CA ALA A 74 -8.70 -24.28 40.40
C ALA A 74 -7.40 -25.01 39.94
N PRO A 75 -6.21 -24.41 40.12
CA PRO A 75 -5.00 -24.83 39.39
C PRO A 75 -4.20 -25.94 40.10
N THR A 76 -3.52 -26.80 39.32
CA THR A 76 -2.22 -27.44 39.63
C THR A 76 -1.74 -28.37 38.51
N ALA A 77 -0.81 -27.91 37.65
CA ALA A 77 0.06 -28.73 36.80
C ALA A 77 1.13 -27.83 36.10
N PRO A 78 2.35 -28.33 35.82
CA PRO A 78 3.40 -27.55 35.14
C PRO A 78 3.19 -27.45 33.62
N VAL A 79 3.85 -26.47 33.00
CA VAL A 79 3.81 -26.22 31.55
C VAL A 79 4.46 -27.38 30.78
N ALA A 80 3.65 -28.12 30.01
CA ALA A 80 4.16 -29.13 29.07
C ALA A 80 4.67 -28.48 27.78
N SER A 81 5.78 -28.99 27.23
CA SER A 81 6.39 -28.43 26.02
C SER A 81 5.58 -28.73 24.74
N LEU A 82 5.74 -27.87 23.73
CA LEU A 82 5.03 -27.95 22.43
C LEU A 82 5.14 -29.34 21.76
N ASN A 83 6.28 -30.02 21.92
CA ASN A 83 6.50 -31.36 21.37
C ASN A 83 5.51 -32.39 21.95
N GLY A 84 5.16 -32.30 23.24
CA GLY A 84 4.19 -33.21 23.86
C GLY A 84 2.79 -33.08 23.24
N VAL A 85 2.38 -31.86 22.90
CA VAL A 85 1.11 -31.59 22.20
C VAL A 85 1.14 -32.14 20.78
N GLN A 86 2.24 -31.98 20.05
CA GLN A 86 2.40 -32.54 18.70
C GLN A 86 2.33 -34.07 18.69
N THR A 87 3.06 -34.76 19.58
CA THR A 87 3.08 -36.23 19.64
C THR A 87 1.73 -36.81 20.05
N ALA A 88 1.01 -36.15 20.97
CA ALA A 88 -0.35 -36.53 21.34
C ALA A 88 -1.33 -36.37 20.16
N LEU A 89 -1.22 -35.26 19.41
CA LEU A 89 -2.08 -34.99 18.26
C LEU A 89 -1.81 -35.98 17.10
N ALA A 90 -0.54 -36.30 16.82
CA ALA A 90 -0.17 -37.28 15.81
C ALA A 90 -0.70 -38.69 16.17
N SER A 91 -0.53 -39.11 17.43
CA SER A 91 -1.01 -40.41 17.93
C SER A 91 -2.54 -40.52 17.88
N ALA A 92 -3.27 -39.43 18.13
CA ALA A 92 -4.74 -39.40 18.03
C ALA A 92 -5.26 -39.43 16.58
N LEU A 93 -4.49 -38.91 15.62
CA LEU A 93 -4.91 -38.76 14.22
C LEU A 93 -4.44 -39.88 13.27
N ALA A 94 -3.40 -40.65 13.63
CA ALA A 94 -2.90 -41.76 12.80
C ALA A 94 -4.00 -42.74 12.30
N PRO A 95 -5.02 -43.14 13.09
CA PRO A 95 -6.09 -44.03 12.62
C PRO A 95 -6.98 -43.44 11.51
N ALA A 96 -6.97 -42.12 11.30
CA ALA A 96 -7.77 -41.44 10.28
C ALA A 96 -7.03 -41.30 8.93
N LEU A 97 -5.69 -41.34 8.93
CA LEU A 97 -4.86 -41.12 7.75
C LEU A 97 -4.44 -42.41 7.02
N ALA A 98 -4.42 -43.54 7.72
CA ALA A 98 -4.00 -44.84 7.17
C ALA A 98 -4.68 -45.24 5.82
N PRO A 99 -5.98 -44.99 5.57
CA PRO A 99 -6.61 -45.35 4.29
C PRO A 99 -6.13 -44.54 3.08
N ALA A 100 -5.54 -43.36 3.30
CA ALA A 100 -5.08 -42.48 2.23
C ALA A 100 -3.68 -42.86 1.74
N ALA A 101 -2.78 -43.22 2.66
CA ALA A 101 -1.41 -43.61 2.32
C ALA A 101 -1.36 -44.88 1.45
N ALA A 102 -2.20 -45.87 1.77
CA ALA A 102 -2.27 -47.14 1.03
C ALA A 102 -2.69 -46.98 -0.44
N ALA A 103 -3.41 -45.91 -0.80
CA ALA A 103 -3.86 -45.64 -2.16
C ALA A 103 -2.83 -44.87 -3.02
N ALA A 104 -1.74 -44.38 -2.42
CA ALA A 104 -0.69 -43.62 -3.10
C ALA A 104 0.55 -44.46 -3.47
N ALA A 105 0.62 -45.71 -3.02
CA ALA A 105 1.81 -46.56 -3.14
C ALA A 105 1.96 -47.30 -4.49
N ASP A 106 0.92 -47.34 -5.33
CA ASP A 106 0.78 -48.27 -6.46
C ASP A 106 0.87 -47.59 -7.84
N ALA A 107 1.63 -46.49 -7.94
CA ALA A 107 1.71 -45.68 -9.17
C ALA A 107 3.02 -44.87 -9.38
N PRO A 108 4.21 -45.49 -9.25
CA PRO A 108 5.29 -45.14 -10.19
C PRO A 108 6.12 -46.37 -10.64
N ALA A 109 5.76 -46.95 -11.79
CA ALA A 109 6.52 -48.04 -12.44
C ALA A 109 6.77 -47.78 -13.94
N ARG A 110 7.15 -46.54 -14.27
CA ARG A 110 7.72 -46.06 -15.56
C ARG A 110 8.31 -44.66 -15.31
N ILE A 111 9.19 -44.19 -16.20
CA ILE A 111 9.98 -42.95 -16.07
C ILE A 111 11.04 -43.05 -14.95
N ALA A 112 11.85 -44.11 -15.01
CA ALA A 112 13.14 -44.20 -14.32
C ALA A 112 14.20 -44.63 -15.35
N ALA A 113 14.62 -43.69 -16.20
CA ALA A 113 15.67 -43.89 -17.21
C ALA A 113 16.30 -42.55 -17.64
N LEU A 114 17.65 -42.54 -17.75
CA LEU A 114 18.53 -41.50 -18.32
C LEU A 114 18.87 -40.25 -17.46
N GLY A 115 20.14 -40.15 -17.06
CA GLY A 115 20.88 -38.90 -16.72
C GLY A 115 20.38 -38.08 -15.50
N ALA A 116 20.98 -38.08 -14.31
CA ALA A 116 22.31 -38.52 -13.85
C ALA A 116 23.52 -37.72 -14.39
N ALA A 117 23.77 -36.53 -13.82
CA ALA A 117 25.10 -35.95 -13.65
C ALA A 117 25.09 -34.83 -12.58
N ALA A 118 25.93 -34.97 -11.55
CA ALA A 118 26.31 -33.90 -10.61
C ALA A 118 27.74 -34.18 -10.10
N PRO A 119 28.51 -33.13 -9.79
CA PRO A 119 29.16 -33.07 -8.49
C PRO A 119 28.87 -31.70 -7.81
N SER A 120 28.48 -31.62 -6.53
CA SER A 120 29.04 -32.21 -5.31
C SER A 120 30.24 -31.43 -4.75
N ALA A 121 29.96 -30.60 -3.74
CA ALA A 121 30.93 -30.13 -2.75
C ALA A 121 30.28 -30.26 -1.36
N ALA A 122 31.03 -30.78 -0.39
CA ALA A 122 30.57 -31.04 0.98
C ALA A 122 31.10 -29.96 1.96
N PRO A 123 30.49 -29.78 3.15
CA PRO A 123 30.72 -28.59 3.99
C PRO A 123 31.89 -28.73 4.97
N ILE A 124 32.36 -27.59 5.49
CA ILE A 124 33.26 -27.48 6.64
C ILE A 124 32.66 -26.51 7.68
N THR A 125 32.95 -26.75 8.96
CA THR A 125 32.31 -26.17 10.14
C THR A 125 32.96 -24.89 10.68
N ALA A 126 32.30 -24.24 11.65
CA ALA A 126 32.70 -22.94 12.22
C ALA A 126 33.56 -23.03 13.51
N ALA A 127 34.34 -21.97 13.75
CA ALA A 127 35.04 -21.61 15.00
C ALA A 127 35.26 -20.07 14.96
N SER A 128 34.64 -19.27 15.83
CA SER A 128 35.11 -18.78 17.15
C SER A 128 36.22 -17.70 17.09
N ALA A 129 36.09 -16.62 17.88
CA ALA A 129 36.98 -15.45 17.85
C ALA A 129 37.49 -15.01 19.25
N ALA A 130 38.81 -14.78 19.33
CA ALA A 130 39.63 -14.11 20.35
C ALA A 130 41.07 -14.08 19.76
N ASP A 131 42.02 -13.19 20.07
CA ASP A 131 42.13 -12.22 21.17
C ASP A 131 43.12 -11.05 20.84
N ALA A 132 43.19 -10.04 21.73
CA ALA A 132 44.29 -9.08 21.96
C ALA A 132 44.73 -7.99 20.92
N GLN A 133 44.88 -6.75 21.45
CA GLN A 133 45.80 -5.67 21.03
C GLN A 133 46.96 -5.56 22.08
N PRO A 134 47.84 -4.51 22.15
CA PRO A 134 48.18 -3.38 21.25
C PRO A 134 49.72 -3.22 21.02
N LEU A 135 50.17 -2.17 20.31
CA LEU A 135 51.46 -1.46 20.56
C LEU A 135 51.64 -0.16 19.73
N GLY A 136 52.54 0.72 20.19
CA GLY A 136 53.12 1.92 19.55
C GLY A 136 54.43 2.31 20.28
N PRO A 137 55.08 3.48 20.08
CA PRO A 137 54.74 4.65 19.26
C PRO A 137 55.91 5.13 18.32
N SER A 138 55.85 6.39 17.84
CA SER A 138 56.76 7.05 16.89
C SER A 138 58.22 7.29 17.34
N PRO A 139 59.13 7.70 16.43
CA PRO A 139 59.70 9.06 16.60
C PRO A 139 60.13 9.87 15.34
N ARG A 140 59.99 11.21 15.48
CA ARG A 140 60.88 12.32 15.04
C ARG A 140 60.94 12.86 13.59
N GLN A 141 60.89 14.20 13.57
CA GLN A 141 61.30 15.19 12.55
C GLN A 141 62.78 15.60 12.78
N PRO A 142 63.46 16.37 11.89
CA PRO A 142 63.48 17.84 12.03
C PRO A 142 63.56 18.63 10.70
N ALA A 143 63.87 19.94 10.74
CA ALA A 143 63.68 20.90 9.64
C ALA A 143 64.86 21.87 9.37
N GLY A 144 64.77 22.66 8.29
CA GLY A 144 65.66 23.79 7.92
C GLY A 144 65.87 23.89 6.39
N SER A 145 66.18 25.03 5.77
CA SER A 145 66.16 26.45 6.19
C SER A 145 66.05 27.37 4.94
N ALA A 146 66.11 28.70 5.06
CA ALA A 146 65.77 29.66 3.99
C ALA A 146 66.97 30.32 3.27
N ILE A 147 66.78 30.94 2.08
CA ILE A 147 67.58 32.10 1.59
C ILE A 147 66.89 32.95 0.47
N ARG A 148 66.66 34.22 0.81
CA ARG A 148 66.76 35.54 0.12
C ARG A 148 66.73 35.73 -1.43
N ASN A 149 65.88 36.69 -1.82
CA ASN A 149 66.10 37.91 -2.65
C ASN A 149 66.69 37.90 -4.09
N ALA A 150 65.88 38.41 -5.04
CA ALA A 150 66.15 39.48 -6.03
C ALA A 150 64.88 39.67 -6.91
N ALA A 151 64.57 40.75 -7.63
CA ALA A 151 64.82 42.20 -7.67
C ALA A 151 64.07 42.71 -8.94
N ALA A 152 63.56 43.94 -8.99
CA ALA A 152 62.85 44.50 -10.17
C ALA A 152 63.79 45.35 -11.07
N PRO A 153 63.35 45.88 -12.24
CA PRO A 153 62.78 47.24 -12.21
C PRO A 153 61.79 47.67 -13.34
N ALA A 154 61.16 48.85 -13.12
CA ALA A 154 60.73 49.88 -14.08
C ALA A 154 59.52 49.67 -15.04
N GLY A 155 58.66 50.70 -15.13
CA GLY A 155 57.62 50.83 -16.18
C GLY A 155 56.37 51.65 -15.80
N ALA A 156 56.42 52.99 -15.87
CA ALA A 156 55.27 53.91 -15.69
C ALA A 156 55.55 55.23 -16.45
N PRO A 157 54.57 56.06 -16.92
CA PRO A 157 53.74 56.85 -15.99
C PRO A 157 52.34 57.36 -16.46
N LYS A 158 51.51 57.79 -15.48
CA LYS A 158 50.45 58.85 -15.54
C LYS A 158 49.21 58.62 -16.44
N ALA A 159 48.00 59.18 -16.16
CA ALA A 159 47.32 59.77 -14.98
C ALA A 159 45.79 59.85 -15.32
N ALA A 160 44.81 60.34 -14.55
CA ALA A 160 44.68 61.07 -13.26
C ALA A 160 43.27 60.73 -12.64
N ARG A 161 42.67 61.36 -11.59
CA ARG A 161 43.03 62.52 -10.73
C ARG A 161 42.54 62.36 -9.27
N ALA A 162 41.44 63.01 -8.86
CA ALA A 162 40.90 63.16 -7.49
C ALA A 162 39.35 63.28 -7.56
N ARG A 163 38.50 62.91 -6.56
CA ARG A 163 38.43 63.23 -5.10
C ARG A 163 38.06 64.71 -4.80
N PRO A 164 37.45 65.09 -3.64
CA PRO A 164 37.37 64.37 -2.32
C PRO A 164 36.03 64.43 -1.51
N SER A 165 36.02 63.77 -0.33
CA SER A 165 35.30 64.08 0.96
C SER A 165 33.76 64.25 1.04
N GLY A 166 33.08 63.94 2.17
CA GLY A 166 33.50 63.21 3.39
C GLY A 166 32.72 63.54 4.70
N ALA A 167 32.56 62.52 5.58
CA ALA A 167 32.28 62.55 7.04
C ALA A 167 30.85 62.75 7.62
N ALA A 168 30.68 62.18 8.84
CA ALA A 168 29.78 62.53 9.97
C ALA A 168 28.25 62.25 9.96
N SER A 169 27.89 61.03 10.41
CA SER A 169 27.01 60.70 11.56
C SER A 169 25.79 61.55 12.05
N GLN A 170 24.80 60.78 12.55
CA GLN A 170 23.83 61.03 13.66
C GLN A 170 22.40 61.55 13.38
N ASP A 171 21.49 60.96 14.16
CA ASP A 171 20.13 61.34 14.57
C ASP A 171 19.00 61.57 13.53
N GLY A 172 17.76 61.44 14.02
CA GLY A 172 16.54 61.81 13.28
C GLY A 172 15.50 60.69 13.11
N ARG A 173 14.46 60.69 13.94
CA ARG A 173 13.16 60.08 13.58
C ARG A 173 12.38 61.07 12.70
N PHE A 174 11.40 60.58 11.92
CA PHE A 174 10.01 61.11 11.78
C PHE A 174 9.36 60.35 10.60
N LEU A 175 8.39 59.47 10.87
CA LEU A 175 6.94 59.74 10.89
C LEU A 175 6.35 60.18 9.54
N PHE A 176 5.35 59.42 9.08
CA PHE A 176 4.16 59.97 8.44
C PHE A 176 2.92 59.22 8.92
N ASP A 177 1.91 59.98 9.35
CA ASP A 177 0.52 59.55 9.46
C ASP A 177 -0.07 59.23 8.06
N GLY A 178 -1.20 58.54 7.91
CA GLY A 178 -2.13 58.10 8.96
C GLY A 178 -3.48 58.84 8.94
N ASP A 179 -4.22 58.76 7.84
CA ASP A 179 -5.66 59.07 7.88
C ASP A 179 -6.55 58.07 7.11
N LYS A 180 -7.85 58.14 7.37
CA LYS A 180 -8.77 57.00 7.34
C LYS A 180 -9.87 57.19 6.29
N THR A 181 -10.28 56.11 5.64
CA THR A 181 -11.68 55.91 5.21
C THR A 181 -12.13 54.49 5.54
N ARG A 182 -13.44 54.30 5.74
CA ARG A 182 -14.05 53.06 6.27
C ARG A 182 -14.59 52.17 5.14
N GLY A 183 -14.62 50.85 5.36
CA GLY A 183 -15.79 50.05 5.01
C GLY A 183 -15.59 48.69 4.33
N GLU A 184 -15.56 47.63 5.15
CA GLU A 184 -16.27 46.34 4.91
C GLU A 184 -15.86 45.48 3.67
N PRO A 185 -16.30 44.19 3.55
CA PRO A 185 -15.33 43.14 3.25
C PRO A 185 -15.55 42.32 1.97
N TYR A 186 -14.51 41.56 1.62
CA TYR A 186 -14.52 40.24 0.97
C TYR A 186 -15.45 40.05 -0.26
N ALA A 187 -15.00 40.50 -1.43
CA ALA A 187 -15.55 40.13 -2.73
C ALA A 187 -14.46 39.61 -3.69
N ARG A 188 -14.85 38.82 -4.70
CA ARG A 188 -13.94 38.18 -5.67
C ARG A 188 -13.38 39.20 -6.68
N PRO A 189 -12.14 39.01 -7.16
CA PRO A 189 -11.68 39.55 -8.44
C PRO A 189 -11.82 38.50 -9.55
N ASP A 190 -12.97 38.47 -10.22
CA ASP A 190 -13.04 37.98 -11.61
C ASP A 190 -12.67 39.15 -12.55
N ALA A 191 -11.90 38.87 -13.61
CA ALA A 191 -11.63 39.72 -14.76
C ALA A 191 -11.08 41.17 -14.53
N ALA A 192 -9.75 41.34 -14.59
CA ALA A 192 -9.10 42.24 -15.56
C ALA A 192 -7.55 42.22 -15.48
N MET A 193 -6.89 41.41 -16.31
CA MET A 193 -5.53 41.69 -16.78
C MET A 193 -5.46 41.49 -18.31
N GLY A 194 -4.59 42.25 -18.97
CA GLY A 194 -4.62 42.45 -20.42
C GLY A 194 -4.37 41.19 -21.25
N THR A 195 -5.04 41.12 -22.40
CA THR A 195 -4.93 40.02 -23.37
C THR A 195 -3.55 39.97 -24.02
N LEU A 196 -2.82 38.87 -23.83
CA LEU A 196 -1.71 38.49 -24.72
C LEU A 196 -2.28 38.03 -26.08
N PRO A 197 -1.60 38.34 -27.21
CA PRO A 197 -2.14 38.08 -28.55
C PRO A 197 -2.26 36.57 -28.84
N GLY A 198 -3.48 36.09 -29.02
CA GLY A 198 -3.77 34.68 -29.18
C GLY A 198 -3.38 34.13 -30.56
N ARG A 199 -2.29 33.35 -30.63
CA ARG A 199 -2.07 32.39 -31.72
C ARG A 199 -2.47 30.99 -31.25
N ARG A 200 -3.67 30.54 -31.63
CA ARG A 200 -4.10 29.15 -31.42
C ARG A 200 -3.26 28.20 -32.29
N THR A 201 -2.10 27.79 -31.80
CA THR A 201 -1.68 26.40 -32.03
C THR A 201 -2.66 25.52 -31.25
N SER A 202 -3.24 24.53 -31.92
CA SER A 202 -4.01 23.51 -31.23
C SER A 202 -3.05 22.71 -30.35
N LEU A 203 -3.12 22.88 -29.03
CA LEU A 203 -2.79 21.82 -28.09
C LEU A 203 -3.77 20.68 -28.37
N GLY A 204 -3.42 19.85 -29.34
CA GLY A 204 -4.10 18.60 -29.61
C GLY A 204 -4.10 17.75 -28.35
N GLU A 205 -5.16 16.96 -28.19
CA GLU A 205 -5.36 16.10 -27.04
C GLU A 205 -4.22 15.08 -26.93
N LEU A 206 -3.15 15.45 -26.22
CA LEU A 206 -2.04 14.58 -25.85
C LEU A 206 -2.53 13.60 -24.78
N ALA A 207 -3.38 12.67 -25.21
CA ALA A 207 -3.52 11.37 -24.57
C ALA A 207 -2.10 10.86 -24.28
N PRO A 208 -1.78 10.41 -23.05
CA PRO A 208 -0.42 10.08 -22.67
C PRO A 208 0.23 9.14 -23.67
N SER A 209 1.25 9.65 -24.38
CA SER A 209 2.06 8.83 -25.25
C SER A 209 2.75 7.75 -24.42
N ALA A 210 3.20 6.68 -25.06
CA ALA A 210 3.77 5.52 -24.39
C ALA A 210 5.18 5.80 -23.81
N GLN A 211 5.26 6.72 -22.84
CA GLN A 211 6.48 7.09 -22.17
C GLN A 211 6.98 5.90 -21.36
N VAL A 212 8.10 5.35 -21.82
CA VAL A 212 8.91 4.39 -21.08
C VAL A 212 9.31 5.03 -19.75
N GLN A 213 9.13 4.31 -18.63
CA GLN A 213 9.54 4.82 -17.33
C GLN A 213 11.06 5.04 -17.33
N GLN A 214 11.51 6.25 -17.03
CA GLN A 214 12.93 6.57 -17.04
C GLN A 214 13.58 6.16 -15.71
N VAL A 215 14.85 5.75 -15.78
CA VAL A 215 15.67 5.50 -14.59
C VAL A 215 16.91 6.38 -14.68
N TYR A 216 17.06 7.23 -13.68
CA TYR A 216 18.21 8.10 -13.48
C TYR A 216 19.06 7.58 -12.32
N VAL A 217 20.27 8.09 -12.20
CA VAL A 217 21.17 7.87 -11.08
C VAL A 217 21.62 9.23 -10.57
N MET A 218 21.72 9.43 -9.26
CA MET A 218 22.25 10.66 -8.70
C MET A 218 23.79 10.59 -8.68
N GLY A 219 24.44 11.65 -9.15
CA GLY A 219 25.90 11.78 -9.14
C GLY A 219 26.47 11.95 -7.73
N SER A 220 27.80 11.91 -7.63
CA SER A 220 28.51 12.06 -6.36
C SER A 220 28.22 13.41 -5.69
N LEU A 221 28.21 13.43 -4.36
CA LEU A 221 28.24 14.66 -3.56
C LEU A 221 29.64 15.31 -3.56
N LEU A 222 30.68 14.54 -3.90
CA LEU A 222 32.05 15.00 -3.96
C LEU A 222 32.38 15.62 -5.32
N ASP A 223 33.29 16.58 -5.31
CA ASP A 223 33.81 17.20 -6.53
C ASP A 223 34.57 16.16 -7.37
N ILE A 224 34.20 16.01 -8.64
CA ILE A 224 34.90 15.15 -9.61
C ILE A 224 36.34 15.65 -9.81
N GLN A 225 37.31 14.88 -9.31
CA GLN A 225 38.74 15.14 -9.50
C GLN A 225 39.26 14.48 -10.78
N ASP A 226 38.96 13.19 -10.95
CA ASP A 226 39.30 12.41 -12.14
C ASP A 226 38.09 12.36 -13.08
N TRP A 227 38.27 12.97 -14.25
CA TRP A 227 37.21 13.14 -15.25
C TRP A 227 37.16 12.00 -16.27
N ASP A 228 38.27 11.27 -16.42
CA ASP A 228 38.33 10.10 -17.30
C ASP A 228 37.71 8.88 -16.59
N ALA A 229 37.97 8.75 -15.29
CA ALA A 229 37.25 7.84 -14.39
C ALA A 229 35.74 8.13 -14.37
N PHE A 230 35.34 9.40 -14.21
CA PHE A 230 33.92 9.79 -14.26
C PHE A 230 33.29 9.51 -15.63
N GLY A 231 34.02 9.76 -16.73
CA GLY A 231 33.60 9.36 -18.08
C GLY A 231 33.37 7.86 -18.23
N ALA A 232 34.25 7.03 -17.66
CA ALA A 232 34.09 5.58 -17.61
C ALA A 232 32.87 5.16 -16.77
N GLN A 233 32.64 5.81 -15.63
CA GLN A 233 31.44 5.57 -14.81
C GLN A 233 30.15 5.89 -15.58
N LEU A 234 30.08 7.07 -16.20
CA LEU A 234 28.96 7.49 -17.03
C LEU A 234 28.70 6.52 -18.20
N LYS A 235 29.76 6.04 -18.86
CA LYS A 235 29.62 5.02 -19.91
C LYS A 235 29.04 3.72 -19.35
N THR A 236 29.52 3.25 -18.21
CA THR A 236 28.98 2.04 -17.56
C THR A 236 27.50 2.21 -17.16
N LEU A 237 27.07 3.38 -16.70
CA LEU A 237 25.66 3.67 -16.50
C LEU A 237 24.86 3.59 -17.82
N LYS A 238 25.38 4.19 -18.89
CA LYS A 238 24.75 4.20 -20.21
C LYS A 238 24.59 2.80 -20.81
N ASP A 239 25.66 1.99 -20.75
CA ASP A 239 25.68 0.61 -21.23
C ASP A 239 24.67 -0.28 -20.49
N ASN A 240 24.40 0.02 -19.21
CA ASN A 240 23.41 -0.66 -18.38
C ASN A 240 21.99 -0.06 -18.48
N GLY A 241 21.75 0.86 -19.42
CA GLY A 241 20.40 1.33 -19.77
C GLY A 241 19.85 2.49 -18.93
N VAL A 242 20.70 3.18 -18.16
CA VAL A 242 20.33 4.41 -17.44
C VAL A 242 20.02 5.53 -18.43
N ALA A 243 18.98 6.32 -18.16
CA ALA A 243 18.53 7.42 -19.02
C ALA A 243 19.39 8.69 -18.89
N GLY A 244 19.82 8.99 -17.66
CA GLY A 244 20.59 10.19 -17.35
C GLY A 244 21.09 10.22 -15.91
N ILE A 245 21.84 11.27 -15.57
CA ILE A 245 22.35 11.53 -14.23
C ILE A 245 21.69 12.78 -13.64
N THR A 246 21.32 12.75 -12.36
CA THR A 246 20.92 13.94 -11.60
C THR A 246 22.12 14.50 -10.83
N SER A 247 22.21 15.81 -10.62
CA SER A 247 23.43 16.44 -10.07
C SER A 247 23.17 17.71 -9.28
N ASP A 248 23.76 17.83 -8.09
CA ASP A 248 23.68 19.02 -7.26
C ASP A 248 24.57 20.17 -7.75
N LEU A 249 23.94 21.29 -8.10
CA LEU A 249 24.61 22.55 -8.42
C LEU A 249 24.66 23.39 -7.13
N TRP A 250 25.74 23.23 -6.37
CA TRP A 250 25.92 23.85 -5.06
C TRP A 250 26.05 25.37 -5.16
N TRP A 251 25.15 26.11 -4.50
CA TRP A 251 25.17 27.57 -4.50
C TRP A 251 26.48 28.14 -3.93
N GLY A 252 27.00 27.55 -2.84
CA GLY A 252 28.32 27.86 -2.28
C GLY A 252 29.50 27.66 -3.24
N LYS A 253 29.33 26.82 -4.27
CA LYS A 253 30.34 26.55 -5.29
C LYS A 253 30.21 27.49 -6.49
N PHE A 254 28.99 27.69 -7.00
CA PHE A 254 28.75 28.49 -8.21
C PHE A 254 28.64 30.00 -7.95
N GLU A 255 28.29 30.46 -6.75
CA GLU A 255 28.19 31.89 -6.39
C GLU A 255 28.94 32.19 -5.08
N LYS A 256 30.25 31.88 -5.07
CA LYS A 256 31.15 32.12 -3.92
C LYS A 256 31.16 33.58 -3.43
N ASN A 257 30.86 34.53 -4.31
CA ASN A 257 30.70 35.95 -4.01
C ASN A 257 29.44 36.46 -4.72
N GLU A 258 28.69 37.36 -4.08
CA GLU A 258 27.43 37.92 -4.58
C GLU A 258 27.54 38.41 -6.04
N GLY A 259 26.64 37.92 -6.91
CA GLY A 259 26.59 38.26 -8.33
C GLY A 259 27.76 37.76 -9.19
N ARG A 260 28.70 36.99 -8.63
CA ARG A 260 29.89 36.48 -9.35
C ARG A 260 29.81 34.97 -9.54
N TYR A 261 29.26 34.59 -10.69
CA TYR A 261 28.98 33.20 -11.03
C TYR A 261 30.17 32.48 -11.68
N ASP A 262 30.51 31.30 -11.16
CA ASP A 262 31.49 30.37 -11.71
C ASP A 262 30.81 29.03 -12.05
N TRP A 263 30.45 28.88 -13.32
CA TRP A 263 29.84 27.66 -13.87
C TRP A 263 30.86 26.70 -14.49
N SER A 264 32.17 26.99 -14.43
CA SER A 264 33.21 26.26 -15.19
C SER A 264 33.21 24.75 -14.94
N TYR A 265 33.16 24.35 -13.65
CA TYR A 265 33.04 22.96 -13.22
C TYR A 265 31.77 22.28 -13.79
N TYR A 266 30.64 22.96 -13.74
CA TYR A 266 29.35 22.40 -14.16
C TYR A 266 29.19 22.33 -15.68
N LYS A 267 29.89 23.19 -16.45
CA LYS A 267 30.01 23.02 -17.90
C LYS A 267 30.80 21.75 -18.25
N ARG A 268 31.96 21.55 -17.64
CA ARG A 268 32.74 20.29 -17.78
C ARG A 268 31.92 19.05 -17.36
N TYR A 269 31.02 19.20 -16.38
CA TYR A 269 30.06 18.15 -16.00
C TYR A 269 29.04 17.87 -17.12
N ALA A 270 28.39 18.90 -17.66
CA ALA A 270 27.47 18.76 -18.79
C ALA A 270 28.16 18.15 -20.03
N ASP A 271 29.39 18.59 -20.35
CA ASP A 271 30.22 18.05 -21.44
C ASP A 271 30.47 16.54 -21.28
N ALA A 272 30.82 16.08 -20.07
CA ALA A 272 31.05 14.67 -19.79
C ALA A 272 29.78 13.82 -19.94
N VAL A 273 28.64 14.32 -19.43
CA VAL A 273 27.33 13.64 -19.55
C VAL A 273 26.87 13.58 -21.01
N ARG A 274 27.08 14.66 -21.77
CA ARG A 274 26.85 14.74 -23.22
C ARG A 274 27.71 13.72 -23.98
N ALA A 275 29.01 13.64 -23.68
CA ALA A 275 29.93 12.70 -24.31
C ALA A 275 29.57 11.23 -24.05
N ALA A 276 29.02 10.91 -22.87
CA ALA A 276 28.48 9.59 -22.55
C ALA A 276 27.09 9.31 -23.17
N GLY A 277 26.48 10.26 -23.89
CA GLY A 277 25.15 10.11 -24.49
C GLY A 277 24.01 9.99 -23.48
N LEU A 278 24.20 10.50 -22.26
CA LEU A 278 23.22 10.52 -21.18
C LEU A 278 22.44 11.85 -21.18
N LYS A 279 21.29 11.87 -20.49
CA LYS A 279 20.61 13.13 -20.12
C LYS A 279 21.14 13.66 -18.78
N TRP A 280 21.00 14.96 -18.57
CA TRP A 280 21.44 15.64 -17.35
C TRP A 280 20.26 16.31 -16.66
N VAL A 281 20.05 16.05 -15.37
CA VAL A 281 19.00 16.68 -14.55
C VAL A 281 19.69 17.51 -13.47
N PRO A 282 19.97 18.80 -13.74
CA PRO A 282 20.59 19.68 -12.75
C PRO A 282 19.59 20.00 -11.63
N ILE A 283 20.07 19.88 -10.39
CA ILE A 283 19.38 20.30 -9.18
C ILE A 283 19.98 21.66 -8.79
N LEU A 284 19.19 22.73 -8.72
CA LEU A 284 19.68 24.03 -8.27
C LEU A 284 19.76 24.05 -6.74
N SER A 285 20.89 23.57 -6.20
CA SER A 285 21.11 23.25 -4.79
C SER A 285 21.50 24.49 -3.98
N PHE A 286 20.46 25.26 -3.63
CA PHE A 286 20.48 26.43 -2.74
C PHE A 286 20.62 26.08 -1.23
N HIS A 287 20.83 24.81 -0.89
CA HIS A 287 21.01 24.30 0.46
C HIS A 287 22.47 23.93 0.76
N ARG A 288 22.77 23.71 2.04
CA ARG A 288 24.05 23.19 2.55
C ARG A 288 24.19 21.70 2.28
N CYS A 289 25.33 21.27 1.74
CA CYS A 289 25.75 19.87 1.78
C CYS A 289 26.62 19.67 3.03
N GLY A 290 26.20 18.80 3.95
CA GLY A 290 26.85 18.56 5.24
C GLY A 290 25.87 18.70 6.41
N GLY A 291 25.72 17.65 7.22
CA GLY A 291 24.87 17.60 8.41
C GLY A 291 23.66 16.68 8.30
N ASN A 292 23.19 16.36 7.08
CA ASN A 292 22.13 15.38 6.87
C ASN A 292 22.67 13.94 6.91
N VAL A 293 21.76 12.98 7.09
CA VAL A 293 22.07 11.54 7.01
C VAL A 293 22.54 11.20 5.59
N GLY A 294 23.80 10.76 5.47
CA GLY A 294 24.40 10.37 4.19
C GLY A 294 25.31 11.42 3.55
N ASP A 295 25.38 12.64 4.09
CA ASP A 295 26.31 13.66 3.63
C ASP A 295 27.77 13.26 3.94
N ASN A 296 28.62 13.26 2.91
CA ASN A 296 30.10 13.11 3.04
C ASN A 296 30.84 14.38 2.57
N CYS A 297 30.11 15.50 2.52
CA CYS A 297 30.47 16.74 1.85
C CYS A 297 30.51 17.93 2.83
N ASN A 298 31.05 19.05 2.37
CA ASN A 298 30.98 20.34 3.06
C ASN A 298 30.85 21.46 2.01
N GLN A 299 29.62 21.82 1.67
CA GLN A 299 29.29 22.90 0.72
C GLN A 299 28.29 23.84 1.40
N PRO A 300 28.74 24.90 2.12
CA PRO A 300 27.84 25.82 2.81
C PRO A 300 27.07 26.74 1.86
N VAL A 301 25.91 27.22 2.30
CA VAL A 301 25.23 28.40 1.72
C VAL A 301 26.25 29.56 1.68
N PRO A 302 26.33 30.35 0.58
CA PRO A 302 27.41 31.32 0.41
C PRO A 302 27.53 32.32 1.57
N SER A 303 28.73 32.46 2.15
CA SER A 303 28.94 33.22 3.39
C SER A 303 28.66 34.73 3.31
N TRP A 304 28.37 35.26 2.12
CA TRP A 304 27.93 36.65 1.93
C TRP A 304 26.43 36.82 2.21
N VAL A 305 25.61 35.78 2.03
CA VAL A 305 24.16 35.80 2.29
C VAL A 305 23.89 36.25 3.73
N TRP A 306 24.50 35.55 4.69
CA TRP A 306 24.35 35.79 6.13
C TRP A 306 24.84 37.17 6.60
N LYS A 307 25.66 37.87 5.79
CA LYS A 307 26.22 39.20 6.10
C LYS A 307 25.32 40.34 5.63
N SER A 308 24.22 40.04 4.93
CA SER A 308 23.27 41.04 4.44
C SER A 308 22.29 41.55 5.51
N ALA A 309 22.06 40.77 6.58
CA ALA A 309 21.19 41.15 7.70
C ALA A 309 21.97 41.76 8.87
N THR A 310 21.33 42.68 9.61
CA THR A 310 21.87 43.25 10.86
C THR A 310 22.05 42.19 11.96
N ASN A 311 21.22 41.15 11.94
CA ASN A 311 21.33 39.94 12.74
C ASN A 311 21.27 38.73 11.80
N PRO A 312 22.35 37.94 11.65
CA PRO A 312 22.36 36.76 10.78
C PRO A 312 21.30 35.71 11.13
N ASP A 313 20.92 35.58 12.41
CA ASP A 313 20.00 34.54 12.86
C ASP A 313 18.54 34.81 12.46
N ASP A 314 18.20 36.05 12.10
CA ASP A 314 16.90 36.39 11.51
C ASP A 314 16.76 35.89 10.05
N MET A 315 17.87 35.48 9.43
CA MET A 315 17.87 34.77 8.13
C MET A 315 17.77 33.25 8.28
N LYS A 316 17.84 32.72 9.50
CA LYS A 316 17.99 31.30 9.80
C LYS A 316 16.71 30.69 10.39
N PHE A 317 16.68 29.36 10.46
CA PHE A 317 15.65 28.66 11.23
C PHE A 317 16.08 28.57 12.69
N VAL A 318 15.11 28.58 13.61
CA VAL A 318 15.38 28.45 15.06
C VAL A 318 14.36 27.50 15.65
N ASP A 319 14.85 26.50 16.39
CA ASP A 319 14.04 25.40 16.93
C ASP A 319 13.39 25.70 18.29
N GLU A 320 12.58 24.74 18.77
CA GLU A 320 11.95 24.75 20.10
C GLU A 320 12.90 25.01 21.29
N LYS A 321 14.20 24.78 21.14
CA LYS A 321 15.23 24.89 22.18
C LYS A 321 16.24 26.02 21.91
N GLY A 322 16.08 26.78 20.82
CA GLY A 322 17.00 27.85 20.43
C GLY A 322 18.24 27.38 19.66
N PHE A 323 18.27 26.15 19.13
CA PHE A 323 19.27 25.78 18.12
C PHE A 323 19.00 26.58 16.84
N VAL A 324 20.05 27.12 16.23
CA VAL A 324 19.98 27.95 15.03
C VAL A 324 20.54 27.18 13.83
N ASP A 325 19.72 26.97 12.82
CA ASP A 325 20.03 26.15 11.64
C ASP A 325 20.29 27.01 10.40
N ASP A 326 21.38 26.70 9.68
CA ASP A 326 21.80 27.38 8.44
C ASP A 326 21.95 26.46 7.22
N GLU A 327 21.24 25.33 7.23
CA GLU A 327 21.18 24.47 6.04
C GLU A 327 20.51 25.14 4.84
N TYR A 328 19.58 26.07 5.10
CA TYR A 328 18.85 26.82 4.08
C TYR A 328 18.44 28.20 4.61
N VAL A 329 18.22 29.18 3.73
CA VAL A 329 17.80 30.53 4.13
C VAL A 329 16.30 30.50 4.47
N ALA A 330 15.95 30.93 5.68
CA ALA A 330 14.61 30.67 6.20
C ALA A 330 13.54 31.52 5.51
N PHE A 331 12.38 30.88 5.25
CA PHE A 331 11.35 31.34 4.30
C PHE A 331 10.73 32.72 4.57
N TRP A 332 10.90 33.25 5.79
CA TRP A 332 10.48 34.60 6.18
C TRP A 332 11.39 35.69 5.56
N ASN A 333 12.64 35.38 5.24
CA ASN A 333 13.53 36.31 4.53
C ASN A 333 13.06 36.46 3.07
N GLN A 334 12.56 37.66 2.70
CA GLN A 334 12.09 37.91 1.34
C GLN A 334 13.19 38.39 0.39
N ASP A 335 14.33 38.86 0.93
CA ASP A 335 15.46 39.33 0.14
C ASP A 335 16.13 38.20 -0.64
N VAL A 336 16.19 36.98 -0.08
CA VAL A 336 16.87 35.84 -0.72
C VAL A 336 16.36 35.54 -2.15
N TYR A 337 15.08 35.78 -2.42
CA TYR A 337 14.47 35.55 -3.74
C TYR A 337 15.10 36.39 -4.87
N LYS A 338 15.75 37.53 -4.57
CA LYS A 338 16.48 38.31 -5.59
C LYS A 338 17.75 37.59 -6.06
N HIS A 339 18.40 36.84 -5.17
CA HIS A 339 19.58 36.04 -5.49
C HIS A 339 19.19 34.72 -6.17
N TYR A 340 18.09 34.08 -5.76
CA TYR A 340 17.55 32.91 -6.46
C TYR A 340 17.15 33.26 -7.90
N ASP A 341 16.49 34.40 -8.14
CA ASP A 341 16.14 34.88 -9.48
C ASP A 341 17.39 35.17 -10.35
N ALA A 342 18.42 35.79 -9.77
CA ALA A 342 19.69 36.08 -10.45
C ALA A 342 20.48 34.80 -10.76
N ALA A 343 20.53 33.84 -9.83
CA ALA A 343 21.18 32.55 -10.02
C ALA A 343 20.48 31.71 -11.11
N MET A 344 19.14 31.67 -11.11
CA MET A 344 18.37 31.00 -12.18
C MET A 344 18.59 31.66 -13.55
N ALA A 345 18.62 33.00 -13.61
CA ALA A 345 18.93 33.72 -14.84
C ALA A 345 20.36 33.44 -15.34
N SER A 346 21.33 33.41 -14.43
CA SER A 346 22.74 33.11 -14.70
C SER A 346 22.93 31.67 -15.21
N PHE A 347 22.23 30.71 -14.60
CA PHE A 347 22.19 29.32 -15.07
C PHE A 347 21.59 29.21 -16.48
N ALA A 348 20.43 29.83 -16.73
CA ALA A 348 19.79 29.82 -18.04
C ALA A 348 20.66 30.46 -19.13
N GLN A 349 21.40 31.52 -18.82
CA GLN A 349 22.36 32.11 -19.75
C GLN A 349 23.55 31.17 -20.04
N ASN A 350 24.01 30.41 -19.05
CA ASN A 350 25.25 29.64 -19.15
C ASN A 350 25.10 28.24 -19.74
N PHE A 351 23.90 27.66 -19.70
CA PHE A 351 23.58 26.31 -20.16
C PHE A 351 22.54 26.26 -21.28
N ALA A 352 22.25 27.38 -21.96
CA ALA A 352 21.31 27.41 -23.09
C ALA A 352 21.67 26.42 -24.21
N SER A 353 22.97 26.19 -24.42
CA SER A 353 23.57 25.17 -25.30
C SER A 353 23.16 23.73 -24.95
N ASP A 354 22.72 23.49 -23.72
CA ASP A 354 22.54 22.17 -23.12
C ASP A 354 21.06 21.81 -22.89
N SER A 355 20.17 22.64 -23.45
CA SER A 355 18.73 22.41 -23.54
C SER A 355 18.35 21.09 -24.23
N ASP A 356 19.19 20.55 -25.11
CA ASP A 356 18.95 19.25 -25.74
C ASP A 356 19.23 18.06 -24.79
N ILE A 357 20.10 18.21 -23.78
CA ILE A 357 20.42 17.17 -22.79
C ILE A 357 19.69 17.32 -21.46
N ILE A 358 19.02 18.45 -21.21
CA ILE A 358 18.28 18.74 -19.96
C ILE A 358 16.76 18.51 -20.16
N PRO A 359 16.19 17.36 -19.74
CA PRO A 359 14.75 17.11 -19.84
C PRO A 359 13.94 17.73 -18.70
N LYS A 360 14.60 18.00 -17.56
CA LYS A 360 13.99 18.44 -16.30
C LYS A 360 15.03 19.20 -15.47
N ILE A 361 14.60 20.19 -14.69
CA ILE A 361 15.43 20.89 -13.69
C ILE A 361 14.77 20.69 -12.33
N GLU A 362 15.55 20.38 -11.29
CA GLU A 362 15.03 20.20 -9.93
C GLU A 362 15.37 21.42 -9.06
N LEU A 363 14.45 21.82 -8.18
CA LEU A 363 14.59 23.02 -7.35
C LEU A 363 14.83 22.66 -5.89
N SER A 364 15.86 23.24 -5.28
CA SER A 364 16.10 23.17 -3.83
C SER A 364 15.16 24.10 -3.07
N LEU A 365 14.26 23.52 -2.28
CA LEU A 365 13.15 24.22 -1.62
C LEU A 365 13.24 24.21 -0.08
N GLY A 366 14.41 23.86 0.43
CA GLY A 366 14.70 23.69 1.85
C GLY A 366 15.95 22.82 2.05
N PRO A 367 16.19 22.35 3.29
CA PRO A 367 17.30 21.47 3.64
C PRO A 367 17.28 20.14 2.86
N ALA A 368 18.45 19.60 2.53
CA ALA A 368 18.63 18.49 1.58
C ALA A 368 17.93 18.65 0.21
N GLY A 369 17.56 19.89 -0.16
CA GLY A 369 16.80 20.21 -1.37
C GLY A 369 15.29 20.00 -1.26
N GLU A 370 14.81 19.39 -0.19
CA GLU A 370 13.41 19.04 0.04
C GLU A 370 12.59 20.25 0.52
N LEU A 371 11.33 20.37 0.08
CA LEU A 371 10.41 21.38 0.61
C LEU A 371 9.99 20.99 2.03
N ARG A 372 10.77 21.39 3.02
CA ARG A 372 10.55 21.12 4.45
C ARG A 372 11.28 22.13 5.35
N TYR A 373 10.95 22.08 6.63
CA TYR A 373 11.76 22.66 7.70
C TYR A 373 12.89 21.71 8.15
N PRO A 374 14.02 22.23 8.71
CA PRO A 374 15.12 21.43 9.29
C PRO A 374 14.76 20.79 10.64
N SER A 375 13.61 20.11 10.71
CA SER A 375 13.07 19.59 11.97
C SER A 375 13.84 18.40 12.56
N TYR A 376 14.64 17.70 11.76
CA TYR A 376 15.39 16.49 12.13
C TYR A 376 16.91 16.60 11.87
N ASN A 377 17.52 17.73 12.24
CA ASN A 377 18.98 17.94 12.11
C ASN A 377 19.76 17.22 13.24
N LEU A 378 20.78 16.44 12.87
CA LEU A 378 21.70 15.73 13.77
C LEU A 378 22.52 16.68 14.67
N GLU A 379 22.89 17.87 14.18
CA GLU A 379 23.61 18.91 14.92
C GLU A 379 22.75 19.54 16.02
N ALA A 380 21.43 19.60 15.81
CA ALA A 380 20.46 19.96 16.86
C ALA A 380 20.29 18.84 17.92
N GLY A 381 20.97 17.70 17.75
CA GLY A 381 20.92 16.53 18.62
C GLY A 381 19.71 15.61 18.39
N TRP A 382 19.05 15.69 17.23
CA TRP A 382 17.98 14.76 16.84
C TRP A 382 18.52 13.34 16.63
N LYS A 383 17.69 12.33 16.93
CA LYS A 383 17.97 10.92 16.61
C LYS A 383 16.72 10.25 16.08
N PHE A 384 16.84 9.42 15.05
CA PHE A 384 15.74 8.57 14.60
C PHE A 384 15.30 7.60 15.73
N PRO A 385 13.99 7.44 16.04
CA PRO A 385 12.80 8.01 15.40
C PRO A 385 12.13 9.13 16.23
N GLU A 386 12.88 10.06 16.83
CA GLU A 386 12.31 11.21 17.53
C GLU A 386 11.47 12.09 16.59
N ARG A 387 10.44 12.74 17.12
CA ARG A 387 9.51 13.62 16.36
C ARG A 387 10.13 14.85 15.68
N GLY A 388 11.42 15.10 15.83
CA GLY A 388 12.04 16.36 15.44
C GLY A 388 11.48 17.55 16.23
N ARG A 389 11.80 18.78 15.79
CA ARG A 389 11.37 20.03 16.44
C ARG A 389 10.82 21.02 15.44
N LEU A 390 9.79 21.75 15.85
CA LEU A 390 9.25 22.90 15.12
C LEU A 390 10.32 24.00 14.99
N GLN A 391 10.32 24.71 13.85
CA GLN A 391 11.40 25.61 13.41
C GLN A 391 10.96 27.09 13.30
N ALA A 392 9.96 27.47 14.10
CA ALA A 392 9.25 28.76 14.01
C ALA A 392 9.66 29.79 15.09
N TYR A 393 10.81 29.63 15.74
CA TYR A 393 11.11 30.33 17.00
C TYR A 393 11.96 31.60 16.86
N SER A 394 12.42 31.95 15.66
CA SER A 394 13.13 33.21 15.37
C SER A 394 12.18 34.42 15.43
N ALA A 395 12.73 35.64 15.56
CA ALA A 395 11.91 36.85 15.64
C ALA A 395 11.04 37.08 14.38
N PRO A 396 11.55 36.92 13.14
CA PRO A 396 10.73 37.00 11.92
C PRO A 396 9.65 35.93 11.84
N ALA A 397 9.95 34.69 12.26
CA ALA A 397 8.98 33.59 12.25
C ALA A 397 7.78 33.87 13.18
N ARG A 398 8.07 34.32 14.40
CA ARG A 398 7.03 34.75 15.36
C ARG A 398 6.23 35.95 14.83
N SER A 399 6.90 36.89 14.18
CA SER A 399 6.26 38.07 13.58
C SER A 399 5.30 37.69 12.44
N ASP A 400 5.72 36.81 11.52
CA ASP A 400 4.85 36.32 10.43
C ASP A 400 3.66 35.50 10.96
N PHE A 401 3.85 34.69 12.01
CA PHE A 401 2.73 33.98 12.65
C PHE A 401 1.73 34.96 13.28
N ARG A 402 2.20 35.92 14.09
CA ARG A 402 1.33 36.94 14.71
C ARG A 402 0.55 37.71 13.66
N ARG A 403 1.23 38.25 12.64
CA ARG A 403 0.60 38.94 11.50
C ARG A 403 -0.48 38.07 10.85
N SER A 404 -0.15 36.83 10.51
CA SER A 404 -1.09 35.91 9.86
C SER A 404 -2.34 35.65 10.71
N MET A 405 -2.21 35.62 12.04
CA MET A 405 -3.35 35.45 12.94
C MET A 405 -4.14 36.76 13.12
N THR A 406 -3.48 37.91 13.21
CA THR A 406 -4.13 39.23 13.19
C THR A 406 -4.96 39.42 11.92
N GLU A 407 -4.40 39.10 10.75
CA GLU A 407 -5.09 39.14 9.46
C GLU A 407 -6.27 38.16 9.41
N LYS A 408 -6.05 36.89 9.78
CA LYS A 408 -7.10 35.85 9.80
C LYS A 408 -8.30 36.23 10.67
N TYR A 409 -8.05 36.85 11.82
CA TYR A 409 -9.10 37.27 12.77
C TYR A 409 -9.55 38.73 12.58
N GLY A 410 -9.10 39.42 11.52
CA GLY A 410 -9.54 40.77 11.16
C GLY A 410 -9.16 41.85 12.17
N GLY A 411 -8.06 41.68 12.91
CA GLY A 411 -7.64 42.54 14.01
C GLY A 411 -8.47 42.39 15.31
N ASP A 412 -9.46 41.49 15.33
CA ASP A 412 -10.34 41.27 16.48
C ASP A 412 -9.76 40.18 17.40
N LEU A 413 -9.06 40.60 18.46
CA LEU A 413 -8.51 39.70 19.47
C LEU A 413 -9.61 38.94 20.24
N GLY A 414 -10.83 39.50 20.32
CA GLY A 414 -11.99 38.82 20.90
C GLY A 414 -12.39 37.59 20.10
N ARG A 415 -12.41 37.69 18.75
CA ARG A 415 -12.64 36.54 17.86
C ARG A 415 -11.54 35.49 17.97
N LEU A 416 -10.27 35.89 18.04
CA LEU A 416 -9.16 34.95 18.24
C LEU A 416 -9.30 34.21 19.57
N ASN A 417 -9.50 34.95 20.68
CA ASN A 417 -9.67 34.37 22.00
C ASN A 417 -10.88 33.42 22.08
N ALA A 418 -12.02 33.81 21.50
CA ALA A 418 -13.22 32.96 21.44
C ALA A 418 -13.00 31.70 20.59
N ALA A 419 -12.25 31.79 19.49
CA ALA A 419 -11.95 30.64 18.62
C ALA A 419 -10.91 29.69 19.21
N TRP A 420 -9.92 30.18 19.94
CA TRP A 420 -8.84 29.39 20.53
C TRP A 420 -9.12 28.92 21.96
N GLY A 421 -10.09 29.52 22.66
CA GLY A 421 -10.32 29.28 24.09
C GLY A 421 -9.30 29.97 25.00
N THR A 422 -8.71 31.07 24.53
CA THR A 422 -7.64 31.81 25.22
C THR A 422 -8.15 33.14 25.82
N ALA A 423 -7.31 33.79 26.63
CA ALA A 423 -7.63 35.07 27.28
C ALA A 423 -6.52 36.12 27.08
N LEU A 424 -5.88 36.12 25.90
CA LEU A 424 -4.76 36.97 25.52
C LEU A 424 -5.13 38.47 25.60
N LYS A 425 -4.15 39.32 25.89
CA LYS A 425 -4.29 40.78 26.06
C LYS A 425 -3.89 41.59 24.83
N SER A 426 -2.97 41.09 24.02
CA SER A 426 -2.66 41.62 22.67
C SER A 426 -2.30 40.49 21.70
N PHE A 427 -2.17 40.81 20.41
CA PHE A 427 -1.62 39.87 19.43
C PHE A 427 -0.12 39.59 19.63
N ASP A 428 0.60 40.37 20.45
CA ASP A 428 2.01 40.13 20.78
C ASP A 428 2.20 38.90 21.67
N GLU A 429 1.15 38.52 22.42
CA GLU A 429 1.11 37.29 23.21
C GLU A 429 0.86 36.03 22.34
N VAL A 430 0.54 36.18 21.05
CA VAL A 430 0.45 35.04 20.12
C VAL A 430 1.86 34.51 19.82
N GLN A 431 2.09 33.22 20.11
CA GLN A 431 3.38 32.55 19.94
C GLN A 431 3.21 31.16 19.29
N PRO A 432 4.26 30.64 18.61
CA PRO A 432 4.43 29.20 18.37
C PRO A 432 4.33 28.37 19.66
N PRO A 433 4.10 27.05 19.58
CA PRO A 433 3.90 26.20 20.76
C PRO A 433 5.10 26.24 21.72
N GLY A 434 4.87 26.53 23.00
CA GLY A 434 5.93 26.58 24.02
C GLY A 434 6.46 25.21 24.48
N ASP A 435 5.76 24.13 24.12
CA ASP A 435 6.09 22.74 24.41
C ASP A 435 5.62 21.89 23.22
N GLY A 436 6.56 21.44 22.38
CA GLY A 436 6.24 20.62 21.20
C GLY A 436 5.71 19.22 21.56
N ASP A 437 6.09 18.67 22.71
CA ASP A 437 5.69 17.33 23.13
C ASP A 437 4.21 17.30 23.52
N ARG A 438 3.79 18.26 24.36
CA ARG A 438 2.39 18.50 24.69
C ARG A 438 1.60 18.99 23.48
N PHE A 439 2.23 19.72 22.56
CA PHE A 439 1.60 20.12 21.31
C PHE A 439 1.25 18.92 20.43
N PHE A 440 2.17 18.00 20.16
CA PHE A 440 1.86 16.87 19.27
C PHE A 440 0.97 15.81 19.90
N ARG A 441 0.99 15.65 21.23
CA ARG A 441 0.00 14.83 21.96
C ARG A 441 -1.41 15.43 21.86
N ASP A 442 -1.61 16.68 22.27
CA ASP A 442 -2.94 17.27 22.43
C ASP A 442 -3.13 18.58 21.66
N GLY A 443 -2.17 19.50 21.76
CA GLY A 443 -2.29 20.87 21.24
C GLY A 443 -2.63 20.97 19.75
N ALA A 444 -2.05 20.11 18.91
CA ALA A 444 -2.26 20.05 17.45
C ALA A 444 -3.73 19.79 17.06
N LYS A 445 -4.52 19.16 17.94
CA LYS A 445 -5.94 18.84 17.73
C LYS A 445 -6.86 20.04 18.04
N THR A 446 -6.36 21.08 18.72
CA THR A 446 -7.12 22.29 19.10
C THR A 446 -7.30 23.26 17.92
N PRO A 447 -8.18 24.28 18.03
CA PRO A 447 -8.27 25.35 17.03
C PRO A 447 -6.94 26.08 16.84
N TYR A 448 -6.26 26.45 17.93
CA TYR A 448 -4.90 27.00 17.91
C TYR A 448 -3.92 26.10 17.15
N GLY A 449 -3.95 24.78 17.40
CA GLY A 449 -3.04 23.84 16.75
C GLY A 449 -3.26 23.70 15.26
N ARG A 450 -4.52 23.69 14.79
CA ARG A 450 -4.85 23.71 13.37
C ARG A 450 -4.46 25.03 12.70
N ASP A 451 -4.54 26.14 13.43
CA ASP A 451 -4.17 27.46 12.94
C ASP A 451 -2.67 27.62 12.79
N PHE A 452 -1.91 27.19 13.81
CA PHE A 452 -0.46 27.14 13.77
C PHE A 452 0.04 26.21 12.65
N LEU A 453 -0.45 24.97 12.55
CA LEU A 453 -0.03 24.04 11.49
C LEU A 453 -0.48 24.49 10.10
N GLY A 454 -1.68 25.08 9.99
CA GLY A 454 -2.20 25.65 8.75
C GLY A 454 -1.40 26.86 8.24
N TRP A 455 -0.87 27.68 9.17
CA TRP A 455 0.09 28.74 8.89
C TRP A 455 1.47 28.18 8.53
N TYR A 456 2.00 27.23 9.30
CA TYR A 456 3.35 26.67 9.16
C TYR A 456 3.53 25.97 7.80
N GLN A 457 2.57 25.12 7.39
CA GLN A 457 2.54 24.64 6.00
C GLN A 457 2.26 25.77 5.00
N GLY A 458 1.43 26.74 5.37
CA GLY A 458 1.15 27.92 4.56
C GLY A 458 2.40 28.76 4.22
N VAL A 459 3.47 28.68 5.01
CA VAL A 459 4.78 29.29 4.70
C VAL A 459 5.50 28.49 3.62
N LEU A 460 5.56 27.15 3.73
CA LEU A 460 6.10 26.27 2.67
C LEU A 460 5.35 26.45 1.34
N GLU A 461 4.02 26.59 1.38
CA GLU A 461 3.22 26.86 0.18
C GLU A 461 3.54 28.21 -0.48
N ARG A 462 3.84 29.25 0.30
CA ARG A 462 4.28 30.56 -0.24
C ARG A 462 5.69 30.49 -0.83
N HIS A 463 6.60 29.75 -0.19
CA HIS A 463 7.95 29.52 -0.71
C HIS A 463 7.94 28.74 -2.02
N LEU A 464 7.18 27.64 -2.08
CA LEU A 464 6.99 26.82 -3.29
C LEU A 464 6.39 27.62 -4.44
N ASP A 465 5.28 28.34 -4.18
CA ASP A 465 4.64 29.20 -5.20
C ASP A 465 5.64 30.25 -5.75
N ARG A 466 6.48 30.84 -4.89
CA ARG A 466 7.46 31.85 -5.30
C ARG A 466 8.61 31.24 -6.10
N MET A 467 9.17 30.11 -5.67
CA MET A 467 10.28 29.47 -6.37
C MET A 467 9.89 28.95 -7.75
N LEU A 468 8.66 28.44 -7.91
CA LEU A 468 8.13 28.02 -9.21
C LEU A 468 7.79 29.22 -10.12
N GLU A 469 7.37 30.36 -9.58
CA GLU A 469 7.22 31.61 -10.34
C GLU A 469 8.58 32.08 -10.91
N LEU A 470 9.64 32.08 -10.09
CA LEU A 470 10.99 32.46 -10.52
C LEU A 470 11.52 31.48 -11.58
N ALA A 471 11.42 30.17 -11.33
CA ALA A 471 11.87 29.13 -12.26
C ALA A 471 11.13 29.19 -13.60
N GLY A 472 9.79 29.33 -13.57
CA GLY A 472 8.97 29.51 -14.78
C GLY A 472 9.34 30.76 -15.57
N ARG A 473 9.69 31.86 -14.90
CA ARG A 473 10.13 33.10 -15.55
C ARG A 473 11.54 33.02 -16.15
N ARG A 474 12.48 32.33 -15.48
CA ARG A 474 13.91 32.36 -15.83
C ARG A 474 14.40 31.16 -16.64
N LEU A 475 13.81 29.98 -16.44
CA LEU A 475 14.32 28.72 -16.98
C LEU A 475 13.47 28.21 -18.15
N HIS A 476 12.14 28.24 -18.02
CA HIS A 476 11.24 27.71 -19.05
C HIS A 476 11.45 28.31 -20.46
N PRO A 477 11.74 29.63 -20.65
CA PRO A 477 11.99 30.19 -21.98
C PRO A 477 13.24 29.65 -22.68
N THR A 478 14.21 29.13 -21.94
CA THR A 478 15.47 28.57 -22.47
C THR A 478 15.39 27.06 -22.68
N PHE A 479 14.83 26.35 -21.70
CA PHE A 479 14.90 24.88 -21.66
C PHE A 479 13.61 24.17 -22.11
N GLY A 480 12.43 24.80 -21.96
CA GLY A 480 11.14 24.12 -22.12
C GLY A 480 10.92 22.91 -21.20
N ALA A 481 11.78 22.72 -20.20
CA ALA A 481 11.86 21.56 -19.34
C ALA A 481 10.88 21.64 -18.15
N GLY A 482 10.49 20.48 -17.62
CA GLY A 482 9.69 20.38 -16.39
C GLY A 482 10.48 20.78 -15.14
N PHE A 483 9.77 21.17 -14.08
CA PHE A 483 10.36 21.49 -12.77
C PHE A 483 10.04 20.40 -11.76
N GLY A 484 11.09 19.77 -11.20
CA GLY A 484 10.96 18.78 -10.13
C GLY A 484 10.94 19.42 -8.74
N VAL A 485 9.94 19.04 -7.94
CA VAL A 485 9.72 19.49 -6.55
C VAL A 485 9.84 18.29 -5.62
N LYS A 486 10.78 18.31 -4.66
CA LYS A 486 10.97 17.20 -3.71
C LYS A 486 10.15 17.37 -2.43
N LEU A 487 9.39 16.34 -2.05
CA LEU A 487 8.79 16.18 -0.73
C LEU A 487 9.46 15.02 0.00
N ALA A 488 9.79 15.25 1.27
CA ALA A 488 10.48 14.27 2.10
C ALA A 488 9.54 13.17 2.59
N GLY A 489 9.99 11.91 2.50
CA GLY A 489 9.32 10.75 3.06
C GLY A 489 9.49 10.65 4.58
N VAL A 490 8.93 11.59 5.34
CA VAL A 490 9.01 11.65 6.81
C VAL A 490 8.12 10.54 7.41
N HIS A 491 8.66 9.33 7.44
CA HIS A 491 7.88 8.10 7.57
C HIS A 491 7.64 7.58 9.00
N TRP A 492 8.30 8.18 10.00
CA TRP A 492 8.27 7.72 11.40
C TRP A 492 7.29 8.53 12.26
N LEU A 493 6.78 7.91 13.32
CA LEU A 493 5.67 8.41 14.14
C LEU A 493 4.36 8.67 13.36
N TYR A 494 4.24 8.11 12.16
CA TYR A 494 3.07 8.23 11.29
C TYR A 494 1.82 7.68 12.00
N ASP A 495 1.81 6.38 12.31
CA ASP A 495 0.76 5.71 13.11
C ASP A 495 1.07 5.71 14.63
N SER A 496 1.77 6.72 15.14
CA SER A 496 2.05 6.81 16.59
C SER A 496 0.75 6.97 17.39
N PRO A 497 0.48 6.14 18.42
CA PRO A 497 -0.75 6.27 19.23
C PRO A 497 -0.76 7.55 20.07
N ASP A 498 0.41 8.00 20.53
CA ASP A 498 0.55 9.17 21.40
C ASP A 498 0.66 10.48 20.61
N MET A 499 1.34 10.47 19.46
CA MET A 499 1.65 11.66 18.68
C MET A 499 1.63 11.41 17.16
N PRO A 500 0.48 11.02 16.57
CA PRO A 500 0.38 10.62 15.17
C PRO A 500 0.73 11.76 14.22
N HIS A 501 1.55 11.47 13.22
CA HIS A 501 2.12 12.42 12.25
C HIS A 501 2.95 13.55 12.88
N ALA A 502 3.56 13.35 14.06
CA ALA A 502 4.34 14.41 14.72
C ALA A 502 5.57 14.84 13.92
N ALA A 503 6.31 13.88 13.35
CA ALA A 503 7.50 14.18 12.55
C ALA A 503 7.15 14.91 11.25
N GLU A 504 6.15 14.43 10.51
CA GLU A 504 5.61 15.09 9.32
C GLU A 504 5.23 16.55 9.61
N ARG A 505 4.47 16.78 10.68
CA ARG A 505 4.02 18.12 11.08
C ARG A 505 5.16 19.01 11.59
N ALA A 506 6.20 18.45 12.22
CA ALA A 506 7.40 19.20 12.58
C ALA A 506 8.19 19.64 11.34
N ALA A 507 8.26 18.79 10.31
CA ALA A 507 8.82 19.11 9.00
C ALA A 507 7.97 20.07 8.16
N GLY A 508 6.70 20.28 8.55
CA GLY A 508 5.77 21.24 7.94
C GLY A 508 4.63 20.61 7.14
N TYR A 509 4.51 19.28 7.12
CA TYR A 509 3.46 18.55 6.42
C TYR A 509 2.22 18.39 7.33
N PHE A 510 1.15 19.09 6.97
CA PHE A 510 -0.15 19.08 7.64
C PHE A 510 -1.28 18.62 6.71
N ASP A 511 -1.17 18.92 5.42
CA ASP A 511 -2.07 18.55 4.35
C ASP A 511 -1.28 18.46 3.02
N TYR A 512 -0.82 17.24 2.69
CA TYR A 512 -0.18 16.94 1.41
C TYR A 512 -1.07 17.27 0.20
N GLY A 513 -2.40 17.23 0.35
CA GLY A 513 -3.33 17.57 -0.72
C GLY A 513 -3.17 19.01 -1.20
N ARG A 514 -3.01 19.95 -0.27
CA ARG A 514 -2.72 21.37 -0.57
C ARG A 514 -1.34 21.58 -1.22
N LEU A 515 -0.31 20.90 -0.73
CA LEU A 515 1.05 20.99 -1.30
C LEU A 515 1.06 20.52 -2.76
N ILE A 516 0.36 19.41 -3.05
CA ILE A 516 0.25 18.88 -4.42
C ILE A 516 -0.60 19.79 -5.33
N ASP A 517 -1.57 20.54 -4.80
CA ASP A 517 -2.26 21.58 -5.60
C ASP A 517 -1.34 22.76 -5.97
N ARG A 518 -0.34 23.09 -5.13
CA ARG A 518 0.69 24.08 -5.49
C ARG A 518 1.59 23.57 -6.61
N VAL A 519 2.08 22.32 -6.53
CA VAL A 519 2.84 21.68 -7.61
C VAL A 519 2.02 21.69 -8.92
N LYS A 520 0.74 21.32 -8.85
CA LYS A 520 -0.19 21.35 -9.98
C LYS A 520 -0.36 22.74 -10.60
N LYS A 521 -0.48 23.79 -9.78
CA LYS A 521 -0.73 25.18 -10.21
C LYS A 521 0.28 25.68 -11.25
N PHE A 522 1.53 25.22 -11.18
CA PHE A 522 2.60 25.63 -12.10
C PHE A 522 2.94 24.56 -13.16
N GLY A 523 2.21 23.45 -13.21
CA GLY A 523 2.54 22.32 -14.11
C GLY A 523 3.85 21.60 -13.73
N ALA A 524 4.26 21.68 -12.46
CA ALA A 524 5.47 21.04 -11.96
C ALA A 524 5.26 19.53 -11.68
N GLU A 525 6.37 18.83 -11.49
CA GLU A 525 6.44 17.40 -11.23
C GLU A 525 6.80 17.16 -9.75
N LEU A 526 6.14 16.20 -9.11
CA LEU A 526 6.43 15.82 -7.73
C LEU A 526 7.47 14.70 -7.68
N ILE A 527 8.46 14.83 -6.80
CA ILE A 527 9.43 13.80 -6.45
C ILE A 527 9.20 13.42 -4.98
N PHE A 528 9.17 12.13 -4.67
CA PHE A 528 9.00 11.63 -3.32
C PHE A 528 10.09 10.62 -2.94
N THR A 529 10.69 10.80 -1.75
CA THR A 529 11.78 9.96 -1.22
C THR A 529 11.24 8.73 -0.46
N CYS A 530 12.13 7.89 0.07
CA CYS A 530 11.82 6.69 0.87
C CYS A 530 11.08 5.53 0.15
N ILE A 531 11.03 5.51 -1.19
CA ILE A 531 10.24 4.51 -1.94
C ILE A 531 10.89 3.12 -2.03
N GLU A 532 12.07 2.92 -1.42
CA GLU A 532 12.76 1.64 -1.25
C GLU A 532 12.33 0.88 0.01
N MET A 533 11.69 1.56 0.97
CA MET A 533 11.42 1.01 2.31
C MET A 533 10.11 0.22 2.38
N ASP A 534 9.88 -0.45 3.51
CA ASP A 534 8.65 -1.19 3.81
C ASP A 534 8.08 -0.85 5.20
N ASP A 535 6.83 -1.28 5.43
CA ASP A 535 6.06 -0.95 6.64
C ASP A 535 6.34 -1.91 7.83
N SER A 536 7.46 -2.66 7.83
CA SER A 536 7.78 -3.65 8.89
C SER A 536 7.94 -3.05 10.30
N LEU A 537 8.14 -1.74 10.41
CA LEU A 537 8.23 -1.00 11.67
C LEU A 537 6.96 -0.18 12.01
N ALA A 538 5.87 -0.30 11.23
CA ALA A 538 4.66 0.51 11.41
C ALA A 538 3.97 0.28 12.76
N ALA A 539 3.95 -0.97 13.24
CA ALA A 539 3.38 -1.33 14.55
C ALA A 539 4.43 -1.38 15.69
N THR A 540 5.67 -0.96 15.42
CA THR A 540 6.81 -1.21 16.32
C THR A 540 7.23 0.08 17.03
N ALA A 541 7.01 0.14 18.35
CA ALA A 541 7.52 1.21 19.20
C ALA A 541 9.07 1.16 19.28
N PRO A 542 9.78 2.31 19.34
CA PRO A 542 9.26 3.68 19.29
C PRO A 542 9.07 4.23 17.86
N PHE A 543 9.29 3.43 16.81
CA PHE A 543 9.39 3.88 15.42
C PHE A 543 8.06 4.31 14.80
N TYR A 544 7.03 3.47 14.90
CA TYR A 544 5.73 3.64 14.23
C TYR A 544 5.89 4.11 12.77
N SER A 545 6.69 3.36 12.02
CA SER A 545 7.27 3.77 10.74
C SER A 545 6.60 3.09 9.54
N ALA A 546 5.89 3.86 8.72
CA ALA A 546 5.05 3.37 7.62
C ALA A 546 5.37 4.03 6.25
N PRO A 547 6.61 3.91 5.74
CA PRO A 547 7.07 4.62 4.54
C PRO A 547 6.35 4.18 3.26
N HIS A 548 6.01 2.91 3.12
CA HIS A 548 5.33 2.39 1.93
C HIS A 548 3.83 2.76 1.95
N ALA A 549 3.19 2.80 3.12
CA ALA A 549 1.86 3.36 3.29
C ALA A 549 1.80 4.85 2.91
N LEU A 550 2.77 5.65 3.39
CA LEU A 550 2.91 7.07 3.07
C LEU A 550 3.18 7.29 1.57
N ALA A 551 4.11 6.54 0.97
CA ALA A 551 4.37 6.60 -0.48
C ALA A 551 3.11 6.27 -1.31
N ALA A 552 2.31 5.28 -0.88
CA ALA A 552 1.05 4.94 -1.52
C ALA A 552 -0.02 6.04 -1.36
N GLN A 553 -0.07 6.75 -0.23
CA GLN A 553 -0.93 7.93 -0.04
C GLN A 553 -0.54 9.06 -1.01
N ILE A 554 0.75 9.39 -1.11
CA ILE A 554 1.25 10.42 -2.04
C ILE A 554 0.95 10.03 -3.50
N ALA A 555 1.15 8.77 -3.88
CA ALA A 555 0.77 8.26 -5.20
C ALA A 555 -0.73 8.36 -5.48
N GLY A 556 -1.59 8.09 -4.49
CA GLY A 556 -3.04 8.30 -4.58
C GLY A 556 -3.41 9.77 -4.79
N LEU A 557 -2.82 10.68 -4.01
CA LEU A 557 -3.08 12.12 -4.08
C LEU A 557 -2.60 12.72 -5.41
N ALA A 558 -1.34 12.47 -5.80
CA ALA A 558 -0.76 12.96 -7.06
C ALA A 558 -1.58 12.49 -8.26
N ARG A 559 -1.93 11.19 -8.32
CA ARG A 559 -2.79 10.63 -9.37
C ARG A 559 -4.19 11.26 -9.38
N SER A 560 -4.80 11.49 -8.22
CA SER A 560 -6.13 12.12 -8.13
C SER A 560 -6.15 13.58 -8.62
N LYS A 561 -5.01 14.28 -8.47
CA LYS A 561 -4.82 15.66 -8.91
C LYS A 561 -4.29 15.78 -10.34
N GLY A 562 -3.74 14.71 -10.91
CA GLY A 562 -3.14 14.68 -12.24
C GLY A 562 -1.73 15.28 -12.28
N VAL A 563 -0.97 15.15 -11.19
CA VAL A 563 0.42 15.62 -11.06
C VAL A 563 1.37 14.44 -11.35
N PRO A 564 2.38 14.60 -12.23
CA PRO A 564 3.42 13.58 -12.42
C PRO A 564 4.16 13.31 -11.11
N LEU A 565 4.42 12.04 -10.81
CA LEU A 565 5.09 11.60 -9.58
C LEU A 565 6.32 10.76 -9.92
N HIS A 566 7.44 11.05 -9.26
CA HIS A 566 8.76 10.50 -9.50
C HIS A 566 9.37 10.08 -8.16
N GLY A 567 10.27 9.08 -8.17
CA GLY A 567 10.69 8.39 -6.95
C GLY A 567 12.19 8.50 -6.70
N GLU A 568 12.57 8.63 -5.43
CA GLU A 568 13.95 8.54 -4.94
C GLU A 568 14.01 7.60 -3.75
N ASN A 569 15.12 6.88 -3.60
CA ASN A 569 15.42 6.16 -2.37
C ASN A 569 16.08 7.12 -1.37
N ALA A 570 15.73 7.04 -0.09
CA ALA A 570 16.27 7.95 0.92
C ALA A 570 17.63 7.49 1.48
N LEU A 571 17.86 6.18 1.57
CA LEU A 571 19.12 5.61 2.03
C LEU A 571 19.75 4.70 0.96
N PRO A 572 21.08 4.47 1.03
CA PRO A 572 21.76 3.49 0.18
C PRO A 572 21.09 2.10 0.23
N ILE A 573 20.75 1.56 -0.95
CA ILE A 573 20.00 0.30 -1.04
C ILE A 573 20.92 -0.89 -0.76
N SER A 574 20.80 -1.46 0.44
CA SER A 574 21.50 -2.67 0.85
C SER A 574 20.70 -3.92 0.49
N GLY A 575 21.03 -4.52 -0.66
CA GLY A 575 20.46 -5.78 -1.12
C GLY A 575 19.14 -5.66 -1.90
N GLU A 576 18.62 -6.80 -2.34
CA GLU A 576 17.61 -6.86 -3.42
C GLU A 576 16.18 -6.46 -3.01
N THR A 577 15.87 -6.29 -1.72
CA THR A 577 14.51 -5.93 -1.29
C THR A 577 14.17 -4.48 -1.65
N GLY A 578 15.10 -3.53 -1.46
CA GLY A 578 14.87 -2.12 -1.80
C GLY A 578 14.60 -1.91 -3.29
N TYR A 579 15.33 -2.59 -4.18
CA TYR A 579 15.09 -2.53 -5.62
C TYR A 579 13.72 -3.12 -6.02
N ARG A 580 13.25 -4.18 -5.35
CA ARG A 580 11.91 -4.74 -5.59
C ARG A 580 10.80 -3.82 -5.08
N ASN A 581 10.98 -3.17 -3.94
CA ASN A 581 10.07 -2.15 -3.43
C ASN A 581 9.97 -0.95 -4.39
N VAL A 582 11.11 -0.42 -4.86
CA VAL A 582 11.17 0.60 -5.93
C VAL A 582 10.42 0.12 -7.18
N SER A 583 10.66 -1.11 -7.64
CA SER A 583 9.99 -1.67 -8.83
C SER A 583 8.46 -1.74 -8.69
N ALA A 584 7.98 -2.03 -7.49
CA ALA A 584 6.55 -2.05 -7.14
C ALA A 584 5.95 -0.64 -7.06
N MET A 585 6.67 0.34 -6.50
CA MET A 585 6.24 1.75 -6.50
C MET A 585 6.22 2.34 -7.93
N MET A 586 7.20 2.00 -8.76
CA MET A 586 7.14 2.30 -10.19
C MET A 586 5.94 1.62 -10.88
N ALA A 587 5.58 0.39 -10.51
CA ALA A 587 4.36 -0.25 -11.02
C ALA A 587 3.07 0.42 -10.52
N ALA A 588 3.11 1.06 -9.34
CA ALA A 588 2.03 1.87 -8.79
C ALA A 588 1.90 3.27 -9.43
N GLY A 589 2.68 3.58 -10.47
CA GLY A 589 2.46 4.74 -11.35
C GLY A 589 3.42 5.91 -11.17
N TYR A 590 4.57 5.71 -10.54
CA TYR A 590 5.67 6.68 -10.58
C TYR A 590 6.28 6.71 -12.00
N GLY A 591 6.44 7.89 -12.61
CA GLY A 591 6.90 8.07 -14.00
C GLY A 591 8.41 7.85 -14.20
N SER A 592 9.22 8.12 -13.18
CA SER A 592 10.64 7.77 -13.17
C SER A 592 11.14 7.45 -11.76
N PHE A 593 12.32 6.83 -11.69
CA PHE A 593 13.09 6.66 -10.46
C PHE A 593 14.49 7.26 -10.61
N THR A 594 15.03 7.81 -9.53
CA THR A 594 16.43 8.25 -9.42
C THR A 594 17.10 7.46 -8.31
N LEU A 595 18.16 6.72 -8.63
CA LEU A 595 18.95 5.99 -7.62
C LEU A 595 19.95 6.93 -6.94
N LEU A 596 19.78 7.15 -5.64
CA LEU A 596 20.85 7.64 -4.76
C LEU A 596 21.72 6.44 -4.38
N ARG A 597 22.97 6.30 -4.84
CA ARG A 597 23.83 7.22 -5.61
C ARG A 597 24.84 6.40 -6.43
N ILE A 598 25.49 7.00 -7.43
CA ILE A 598 26.35 6.34 -8.43
C ILE A 598 27.36 5.33 -7.84
N GLU A 599 27.99 5.65 -6.72
CA GLU A 599 29.05 4.85 -6.09
C GLU A 599 28.57 3.49 -5.57
N GLN A 600 27.25 3.30 -5.39
CA GLN A 600 26.69 2.01 -4.99
C GLN A 600 26.71 0.99 -6.13
N ILE A 601 26.58 1.43 -7.38
CA ILE A 601 26.44 0.56 -8.57
C ILE A 601 27.64 0.61 -9.51
N VAL A 602 28.47 1.66 -9.46
CA VAL A 602 29.74 1.74 -10.22
C VAL A 602 30.87 2.23 -9.33
N ASP A 603 32.02 1.54 -9.37
CA ASP A 603 33.20 1.93 -8.59
C ASP A 603 33.97 3.10 -9.23
N ALA A 604 34.99 3.60 -8.52
CA ALA A 604 35.83 4.72 -8.98
C ALA A 604 36.68 4.41 -10.24
N ALA A 605 36.75 3.15 -10.69
CA ALA A 605 37.41 2.76 -11.93
C ALA A 605 36.40 2.52 -13.08
N GLY A 606 35.15 2.95 -12.91
CA GLY A 606 34.09 2.78 -13.91
C GLY A 606 33.52 1.36 -13.99
N ARG A 607 33.85 0.46 -13.06
CA ARG A 607 33.44 -0.95 -13.10
C ARG A 607 32.12 -1.17 -12.34
N PRO A 608 31.19 -2.00 -12.85
CA PRO A 608 30.00 -2.39 -12.09
C PRO A 608 30.33 -3.00 -10.73
N THR A 609 29.61 -2.60 -9.68
CA THR A 609 29.62 -3.30 -8.39
C THR A 609 28.68 -4.50 -8.43
N ALA A 610 28.68 -5.31 -7.36
CA ALA A 610 27.72 -6.40 -7.17
C ALA A 610 26.24 -5.94 -7.14
N LEU A 611 25.96 -4.65 -6.89
CA LEU A 611 24.60 -4.10 -6.85
C LEU A 611 24.06 -3.69 -8.22
N MET A 612 24.93 -3.51 -9.24
CA MET A 612 24.49 -3.15 -10.60
C MET A 612 23.56 -4.22 -11.19
N ALA A 613 23.88 -5.50 -11.08
CA ALA A 613 23.08 -6.56 -11.68
C ALA A 613 21.66 -6.67 -11.07
N PRO A 614 21.47 -6.65 -9.74
CA PRO A 614 20.13 -6.51 -9.14
C PRO A 614 19.41 -5.22 -9.54
N PHE A 615 20.09 -4.07 -9.57
CA PHE A 615 19.49 -2.79 -9.98
C PHE A 615 18.97 -2.84 -11.43
N VAL A 616 19.76 -3.37 -12.36
CA VAL A 616 19.35 -3.55 -13.77
C VAL A 616 18.20 -4.54 -13.89
N ARG A 617 18.27 -5.67 -13.17
CA ARG A 617 17.26 -6.74 -13.17
C ARG A 617 15.89 -6.27 -12.67
N ASP A 618 15.87 -5.55 -11.54
CA ASP A 618 14.63 -5.25 -10.81
C ASP A 618 14.10 -3.84 -11.10
N VAL A 619 14.94 -2.87 -11.46
CA VAL A 619 14.54 -1.48 -11.71
C VAL A 619 14.62 -1.11 -13.19
N VAL A 620 15.80 -1.22 -13.82
CA VAL A 620 16.02 -0.69 -15.18
C VAL A 620 15.25 -1.48 -16.23
N LEU A 621 15.40 -2.82 -16.28
CA LEU A 621 14.73 -3.65 -17.28
C LEU A 621 13.20 -3.60 -17.14
N PRO A 622 12.58 -3.66 -15.94
CA PRO A 622 11.14 -3.49 -15.80
C PRO A 622 10.65 -2.09 -16.21
N ALA A 623 11.40 -1.02 -15.91
CA ALA A 623 11.05 0.34 -16.34
C ALA A 623 11.08 0.47 -17.88
N GLN A 624 12.11 -0.09 -18.53
CA GLN A 624 12.24 -0.13 -19.99
C GLN A 624 11.16 -0.99 -20.66
N GLN A 625 10.82 -2.14 -20.09
CA GLN A 625 9.80 -3.06 -20.63
C GLN A 625 8.37 -2.52 -20.48
N ARG A 626 8.13 -1.53 -19.59
CA ARG A 626 6.85 -0.83 -19.42
C ARG A 626 6.60 0.22 -20.52
N VAL A 627 6.79 -0.18 -21.78
CA VAL A 627 6.20 0.52 -22.93
C VAL A 627 4.68 0.40 -22.82
N ALA A 628 3.97 1.50 -22.56
CA ALA A 628 2.51 1.46 -22.48
C ALA A 628 1.90 1.10 -23.86
N PRO A 629 1.12 0.00 -24.00
CA PRO A 629 0.62 -0.44 -25.30
C PRO A 629 -0.65 0.34 -25.69
N ALA A 630 -0.52 1.64 -25.93
CA ALA A 630 -1.62 2.51 -26.36
C ALA A 630 -2.26 2.06 -27.70
N ALA A 631 -1.50 1.41 -28.58
CA ALA A 631 -1.97 1.02 -29.92
C ALA A 631 -1.39 -0.31 -30.45
N LYS A 632 -1.47 -1.42 -29.69
CA LYS A 632 -1.22 -2.77 -30.26
C LYS A 632 -1.80 -4.00 -29.53
N ARG A 633 -2.84 -3.86 -28.70
CA ARG A 633 -3.57 -5.00 -28.07
C ARG A 633 -4.80 -5.50 -28.86
N ASN A 634 -4.82 -5.30 -30.18
CA ASN A 634 -5.98 -5.50 -31.07
C ASN A 634 -6.31 -6.96 -31.42
N LEU A 635 -6.03 -7.90 -30.52
CA LEU A 635 -6.57 -9.27 -30.54
C LEU A 635 -7.24 -9.67 -29.20
N ALA A 636 -7.04 -8.89 -28.13
CA ALA A 636 -7.83 -8.98 -26.90
C ALA A 636 -9.07 -8.05 -26.93
N ALA A 637 -9.08 -7.04 -27.81
CA ALA A 637 -10.06 -5.96 -27.84
C ALA A 637 -11.51 -6.38 -28.15
N ILE A 638 -11.75 -7.60 -28.65
CA ILE A 638 -13.12 -8.14 -28.86
C ILE A 638 -13.83 -8.45 -27.52
N ALA A 639 -13.09 -8.57 -26.41
CA ALA A 639 -13.65 -8.82 -25.08
C ALA A 639 -14.00 -7.54 -24.28
N THR A 640 -13.58 -6.35 -24.73
CA THR A 640 -13.66 -5.12 -23.92
C THR A 640 -14.12 -3.90 -24.72
N ALA A 641 -15.41 -3.89 -25.09
CA ALA A 641 -16.13 -2.67 -25.46
C ALA A 641 -17.36 -2.53 -24.55
N PRO A 642 -17.36 -1.60 -23.56
CA PRO A 642 -18.60 -1.23 -22.89
C PRO A 642 -19.46 -0.45 -23.90
N ALA A 643 -20.59 -1.03 -24.31
CA ALA A 643 -21.58 -0.29 -25.08
C ALA A 643 -22.00 0.97 -24.31
N ALA A 644 -22.11 2.10 -25.01
CA ALA A 644 -22.39 3.38 -24.39
C ALA A 644 -23.76 3.39 -23.67
N GLY A 645 -23.87 4.13 -22.57
CA GLY A 645 -25.17 4.50 -22.00
C GLY A 645 -25.75 3.61 -20.88
N ALA A 646 -24.93 2.95 -20.05
CA ALA A 646 -25.43 2.36 -18.79
C ALA A 646 -24.40 2.23 -17.65
N ALA A 647 -23.16 1.83 -17.96
CA ALA A 647 -22.27 1.16 -16.99
C ALA A 647 -21.58 2.02 -15.91
N LYS A 648 -21.88 3.33 -15.78
CA LYS A 648 -21.20 4.22 -14.83
C LYS A 648 -21.26 3.80 -13.34
N PRO A 649 -22.34 3.17 -12.80
CA PRO A 649 -22.38 2.80 -11.38
C PRO A 649 -21.40 1.69 -10.98
N ILE A 650 -21.15 0.72 -11.87
CA ILE A 650 -20.50 -0.55 -11.50
C ILE A 650 -18.98 -0.39 -11.40
N ALA A 651 -18.35 0.37 -12.31
CA ALA A 651 -16.90 0.58 -12.29
C ALA A 651 -16.43 1.35 -11.05
N ALA A 652 -17.22 2.31 -10.55
CA ALA A 652 -16.93 3.04 -9.31
C ALA A 652 -16.96 2.12 -8.07
N TRP A 653 -17.84 1.12 -8.09
CA TRP A 653 -18.07 0.14 -7.02
C TRP A 653 -16.99 -0.96 -6.96
N LEU A 654 -16.03 -0.99 -7.89
CA LEU A 654 -14.93 -1.97 -7.94
C LEU A 654 -13.58 -1.42 -7.43
N THR A 655 -13.63 -0.32 -6.68
CA THR A 655 -12.47 0.19 -5.92
C THR A 655 -12.21 -0.67 -4.67
N ALA A 656 -10.96 -0.71 -4.20
CA ALA A 656 -10.53 -1.60 -3.10
C ALA A 656 -11.39 -1.48 -1.81
N ALA A 657 -11.79 -0.26 -1.46
CA ALA A 657 -12.67 0.01 -0.31
C ALA A 657 -14.05 -0.68 -0.43
N HIS A 658 -14.61 -0.77 -1.64
CA HIS A 658 -15.88 -1.45 -1.90
C HIS A 658 -15.71 -2.97 -2.03
N TYR A 659 -14.58 -3.45 -2.56
CA TYR A 659 -14.30 -4.89 -2.65
C TYR A 659 -14.26 -5.54 -1.26
N GLY A 660 -13.72 -4.87 -0.24
CA GLY A 660 -13.75 -5.35 1.14
C GLY A 660 -15.18 -5.56 1.67
N VAL A 661 -16.10 -4.63 1.38
CA VAL A 661 -17.52 -4.73 1.77
C VAL A 661 -18.22 -5.85 0.99
N PHE A 662 -17.97 -5.96 -0.31
CA PHE A 662 -18.48 -7.05 -1.16
C PHE A 662 -18.03 -8.42 -0.66
N ALA A 663 -16.74 -8.56 -0.34
CA ALA A 663 -16.17 -9.78 0.23
C ALA A 663 -16.79 -10.11 1.59
N ALA A 664 -16.95 -9.14 2.49
CA ALA A 664 -17.62 -9.34 3.77
C ALA A 664 -19.07 -9.82 3.60
N ALA A 665 -19.83 -9.20 2.70
CA ALA A 665 -21.21 -9.61 2.38
C ALA A 665 -21.28 -11.02 1.79
N CYS A 666 -20.38 -11.37 0.86
CA CYS A 666 -20.29 -12.72 0.31
C CYS A 666 -19.91 -13.76 1.37
N GLY A 667 -19.02 -13.42 2.32
CA GLY A 667 -18.67 -14.30 3.45
C GLY A 667 -19.84 -14.57 4.39
N TRP A 668 -20.64 -13.54 4.73
CA TRP A 668 -21.86 -13.74 5.53
C TRP A 668 -22.93 -14.53 4.77
N ALA A 669 -23.09 -14.31 3.46
CA ALA A 669 -23.96 -15.14 2.62
C ALA A 669 -23.49 -16.60 2.54
N ALA A 670 -22.17 -16.84 2.45
CA ALA A 670 -21.58 -18.18 2.51
C ALA A 670 -21.91 -18.87 3.85
N ASN A 671 -21.78 -18.16 4.98
CA ASN A 671 -22.15 -18.67 6.30
C ASN A 671 -23.63 -19.08 6.36
N SER A 672 -24.55 -18.28 5.81
CA SER A 672 -25.96 -18.64 5.71
C SER A 672 -26.22 -19.89 4.84
N VAL A 673 -25.49 -20.04 3.72
CA VAL A 673 -25.58 -21.21 2.85
C VAL A 673 -25.01 -22.46 3.52
N PHE A 674 -23.87 -22.37 4.21
CA PHE A 674 -23.28 -23.50 4.93
C PHE A 674 -24.09 -23.91 6.17
N LEU A 675 -24.75 -22.98 6.87
CA LEU A 675 -25.68 -23.28 7.98
C LEU A 675 -26.86 -24.17 7.57
N PHE A 676 -27.31 -24.09 6.31
CA PHE A 676 -28.47 -24.86 5.82
C PHE A 676 -28.28 -26.37 5.96
N PHE A 677 -27.09 -26.89 5.63
CA PHE A 677 -26.86 -28.35 5.65
C PHE A 677 -26.89 -28.92 7.08
N PRO A 678 -26.12 -28.41 8.07
CA PRO A 678 -26.24 -28.87 9.44
C PRO A 678 -27.64 -28.70 10.00
N TRP A 679 -28.32 -27.58 9.75
CA TRP A 679 -29.67 -27.34 10.30
C TRP A 679 -30.69 -28.37 9.78
N VAL A 680 -30.69 -28.66 8.48
CA VAL A 680 -31.53 -29.72 7.89
C VAL A 680 -31.17 -31.10 8.45
N GLN A 681 -29.88 -31.45 8.50
CA GLN A 681 -29.45 -32.76 9.00
C GLN A 681 -29.77 -32.95 10.49
N ILE A 682 -29.58 -31.91 11.31
CA ILE A 682 -29.95 -31.88 12.74
C ILE A 682 -31.47 -32.07 12.92
N ALA A 683 -32.29 -31.49 12.04
CA ALA A 683 -33.74 -31.64 12.06
C ALA A 683 -34.23 -33.00 11.52
N GLU A 684 -33.58 -33.57 10.51
CA GLU A 684 -33.83 -34.95 10.05
C GLU A 684 -33.42 -35.97 11.13
N ASN A 685 -32.23 -35.82 11.72
CA ASN A 685 -31.74 -36.67 12.82
C ASN A 685 -32.67 -36.61 14.05
N ARG A 686 -33.10 -35.41 14.47
CA ARG A 686 -34.08 -35.26 15.58
C ARG A 686 -35.39 -36.00 15.29
N ARG A 687 -35.88 -35.97 14.05
CA ARG A 687 -37.08 -36.71 13.63
C ARG A 687 -36.85 -38.23 13.61
N ASN A 688 -35.74 -38.69 13.06
CA ASN A 688 -35.38 -40.11 13.05
C ASN A 688 -35.16 -40.66 14.48
N MET A 689 -34.51 -39.92 15.38
CA MET A 689 -34.35 -40.32 16.78
C MET A 689 -35.68 -40.33 17.55
N ARG A 690 -36.64 -39.46 17.23
CA ARG A 690 -38.01 -39.54 17.77
C ARG A 690 -38.73 -40.79 17.27
N ALA A 691 -38.63 -41.12 15.98
CA ALA A 691 -39.20 -42.35 15.42
C ALA A 691 -38.57 -43.62 16.04
N LEU A 692 -37.26 -43.65 16.26
CA LEU A 692 -36.58 -44.73 16.99
C LEU A 692 -37.14 -44.91 18.42
N LYS A 693 -37.45 -43.81 19.12
CA LYS A 693 -38.06 -43.86 20.46
C LYS A 693 -39.55 -44.21 20.46
N ALA A 694 -40.24 -44.04 19.34
CA ALA A 694 -41.68 -44.34 19.21
C ALA A 694 -41.96 -45.79 18.76
N GLY A 695 -40.99 -46.46 18.14
CA GLY A 695 -41.13 -47.85 17.68
C GLY A 695 -41.89 -48.01 16.36
N GLY A 696 -42.33 -49.25 16.08
CA GLY A 696 -43.04 -49.64 14.86
C GLY A 696 -42.19 -49.58 13.58
N ASP A 697 -42.82 -49.83 12.43
CA ASP A 697 -42.15 -49.96 11.12
C ASP A 697 -41.32 -48.74 10.72
N ALA A 698 -41.74 -47.55 11.18
CA ALA A 698 -41.02 -46.30 10.97
C ALA A 698 -39.65 -46.27 11.66
N ALA A 699 -39.48 -46.99 12.79
CA ALA A 699 -38.21 -47.06 13.52
C ALA A 699 -37.12 -47.80 12.72
N ALA A 700 -37.46 -48.86 11.97
CA ALA A 700 -36.51 -49.56 11.11
C ALA A 700 -35.96 -48.63 10.00
N GLN A 701 -36.85 -47.89 9.32
CA GLN A 701 -36.44 -46.91 8.32
C GLN A 701 -35.65 -45.74 8.93
N ALA A 702 -36.01 -45.28 10.13
CA ALA A 702 -35.27 -44.24 10.85
C ALA A 702 -33.87 -44.70 11.28
N SER A 703 -33.73 -45.96 11.70
CA SER A 703 -32.46 -46.63 12.01
C SER A 703 -31.53 -46.61 10.78
N GLN A 704 -32.05 -47.03 9.62
CA GLN A 704 -31.32 -47.06 8.35
C GLN A 704 -30.91 -45.65 7.89
N ARG A 705 -31.82 -44.66 7.98
CA ARG A 705 -31.52 -43.25 7.65
C ARG A 705 -30.42 -42.65 8.52
N LEU A 706 -30.39 -42.97 9.83
CA LEU A 706 -29.32 -42.55 10.73
C LEU A 706 -27.99 -43.29 10.49
N ALA A 707 -28.03 -44.55 10.04
CA ALA A 707 -26.83 -45.27 9.63
C ALA A 707 -26.21 -44.72 8.33
N GLY A 708 -27.02 -44.09 7.46
CA GLY A 708 -26.57 -43.44 6.24
C GLY A 708 -25.81 -42.12 6.43
N VAL A 709 -25.70 -41.59 7.66
CA VAL A 709 -24.97 -40.34 7.94
C VAL A 709 -23.49 -40.65 8.17
N SER A 710 -22.64 -40.27 7.21
CA SER A 710 -21.20 -40.56 7.24
C SER A 710 -20.48 -39.88 8.42
N VAL A 711 -20.16 -40.66 9.45
CA VAL A 711 -19.35 -40.23 10.61
C VAL A 711 -17.98 -39.70 10.17
N GLY A 712 -17.31 -40.38 9.24
CA GLY A 712 -16.01 -39.95 8.71
C GLY A 712 -16.07 -38.59 8.01
N SER A 713 -17.15 -38.31 7.28
CA SER A 713 -17.35 -36.98 6.66
C SER A 713 -17.60 -35.90 7.71
N GLN A 714 -18.34 -36.19 8.79
CA GLN A 714 -18.52 -35.22 9.88
C GLN A 714 -17.19 -34.94 10.61
N LEU A 715 -16.37 -35.96 10.84
CA LEU A 715 -15.03 -35.80 11.45
C LEU A 715 -14.10 -34.96 10.55
N ALA A 716 -14.09 -35.22 9.23
CA ALA A 716 -13.31 -34.43 8.28
C ALA A 716 -13.74 -32.95 8.24
N LEU A 717 -15.05 -32.67 8.35
CA LEU A 717 -15.58 -31.31 8.45
C LEU A 717 -15.17 -30.62 9.77
N VAL A 718 -15.11 -31.34 10.90
CA VAL A 718 -14.59 -30.79 12.16
C VAL A 718 -13.11 -30.46 12.03
N VAL A 719 -12.28 -31.44 11.64
CA VAL A 719 -10.81 -31.29 11.54
C VAL A 719 -10.42 -30.19 10.55
N GLY A 720 -11.00 -30.17 9.35
CA GLY A 720 -10.68 -29.16 8.33
C GLY A 720 -11.03 -27.73 8.77
N ASN A 721 -12.15 -27.53 9.47
CA ASN A 721 -12.51 -26.21 9.98
C ASN A 721 -11.63 -25.78 11.16
N LEU A 722 -11.24 -26.70 12.05
CA LEU A 722 -10.30 -26.40 13.15
C LEU A 722 -8.89 -26.08 12.65
N PHE A 723 -8.39 -26.79 11.62
CA PHE A 723 -7.10 -26.49 11.00
C PHE A 723 -7.12 -25.14 10.25
N ASN A 724 -8.26 -24.76 9.66
CA ASN A 724 -8.44 -23.41 9.10
C ASN A 724 -8.56 -22.31 10.18
N PHE A 725 -8.99 -22.62 11.39
CA PHE A 725 -9.35 -21.62 12.40
C PHE A 725 -8.21 -20.64 12.76
N PRO A 726 -6.94 -21.08 13.01
CA PRO A 726 -5.81 -20.17 13.16
C PRO A 726 -5.56 -19.30 11.92
N SER A 727 -5.73 -19.85 10.71
CA SER A 727 -5.54 -19.10 9.45
C SER A 727 -6.63 -18.05 9.22
N PHE A 728 -7.85 -18.31 9.69
CA PHE A 728 -8.97 -17.39 9.63
C PHE A 728 -8.90 -16.31 10.72
N LEU A 729 -8.47 -16.64 11.94
CA LEU A 729 -8.09 -15.64 12.96
C LEU A 729 -6.98 -14.72 12.42
N ALA A 730 -5.91 -15.30 11.87
CA ALA A 730 -4.81 -14.59 11.21
C ALA A 730 -5.18 -13.95 9.85
N SER A 731 -6.46 -13.80 9.54
CA SER A 731 -6.98 -13.01 8.41
C SER A 731 -7.75 -11.76 8.84
N GLY A 732 -8.04 -11.61 10.13
CA GLY A 732 -8.88 -10.54 10.67
C GLY A 732 -10.36 -10.57 10.25
N SER A 733 -10.77 -11.47 9.34
CA SER A 733 -12.12 -11.51 8.75
C SER A 733 -13.15 -12.16 9.69
N PRO A 734 -14.14 -11.41 10.24
CA PRO A 734 -15.15 -11.98 11.14
C PRO A 734 -16.01 -13.04 10.44
N ALA A 735 -16.24 -12.88 9.14
CA ALA A 735 -17.01 -13.83 8.34
C ALA A 735 -16.29 -15.19 8.20
N LEU A 736 -14.96 -15.21 8.03
CA LEU A 736 -14.18 -16.45 7.98
C LEU A 736 -14.09 -17.12 9.36
N ILE A 737 -13.83 -16.33 10.40
CA ILE A 737 -13.81 -16.81 11.80
C ILE A 737 -15.16 -17.48 12.15
N ALA A 738 -16.27 -16.84 11.79
CA ALA A 738 -17.61 -17.42 11.92
C ALA A 738 -17.80 -18.68 11.07
N ASN A 739 -17.31 -18.73 9.83
CA ASN A 739 -17.44 -19.90 8.94
C ASN A 739 -16.84 -21.18 9.57
N ALA A 740 -15.61 -21.10 10.10
CA ALA A 740 -14.96 -22.24 10.73
C ALA A 740 -15.70 -22.70 12.01
N LEU A 741 -16.10 -21.76 12.87
CA LEU A 741 -16.86 -22.08 14.08
C LEU A 741 -18.22 -22.71 13.77
N VAL A 742 -18.95 -22.18 12.78
CA VAL A 742 -20.22 -22.73 12.27
C VAL A 742 -20.04 -24.14 11.71
N GLY A 743 -19.04 -24.35 10.84
CA GLY A 743 -18.78 -25.63 10.20
C GLY A 743 -18.40 -26.73 11.20
N ALA A 744 -17.55 -26.40 12.17
CA ALA A 744 -17.19 -27.30 13.27
C ALA A 744 -18.40 -27.58 14.19
N ALA A 745 -19.08 -26.55 14.70
CA ALA A 745 -20.18 -26.69 15.64
C ALA A 745 -21.37 -27.49 15.06
N GLY A 746 -21.76 -27.22 13.82
CA GLY A 746 -22.82 -27.98 13.15
C GLY A 746 -22.50 -29.47 13.03
N SER A 747 -21.26 -29.80 12.68
CA SER A 747 -20.76 -31.17 12.55
C SER A 747 -20.64 -31.87 13.92
N LEU A 748 -20.20 -31.16 14.96
CA LEU A 748 -20.16 -31.65 16.34
C LEU A 748 -21.55 -31.95 16.91
N ILE A 749 -22.57 -31.13 16.60
CA ILE A 749 -23.95 -31.41 17.02
C ILE A 749 -24.46 -32.67 16.30
N ILE A 750 -24.17 -32.86 15.01
CA ILE A 750 -24.53 -34.09 14.28
C ILE A 750 -23.83 -35.31 14.90
N LEU A 751 -22.53 -35.24 15.17
CA LEU A 751 -21.77 -36.31 15.84
C LEU A 751 -22.34 -36.64 17.23
N THR A 752 -22.79 -35.64 17.98
CA THR A 752 -23.44 -35.81 19.29
C THR A 752 -24.77 -36.56 19.16
N GLN A 753 -25.58 -36.27 18.13
CA GLN A 753 -26.81 -37.00 17.85
C GLN A 753 -26.53 -38.44 17.41
N LEU A 754 -25.50 -38.66 16.59
CA LEU A 754 -25.09 -40.00 16.16
C LEU A 754 -24.53 -40.82 17.34
N ALA A 755 -23.81 -40.21 18.28
CA ALA A 755 -23.40 -40.85 19.53
C ALA A 755 -24.59 -41.22 20.41
N ALA A 756 -25.57 -40.31 20.55
CA ALA A 756 -26.82 -40.58 21.28
C ALA A 756 -27.68 -41.69 20.61
N ALA A 757 -27.57 -41.88 19.30
CA ALA A 757 -28.19 -42.95 18.53
C ALA A 757 -27.32 -44.22 18.39
N GLY A 758 -26.23 -44.35 19.16
CA GLY A 758 -25.35 -45.53 19.15
C GLY A 758 -24.54 -45.73 17.87
N ARG A 759 -24.44 -44.72 17.00
CA ARG A 759 -23.67 -44.76 15.73
C ARG A 759 -22.22 -44.29 15.88
N VAL A 760 -21.87 -43.66 17.00
CA VAL A 760 -20.50 -43.26 17.38
C VAL A 760 -20.26 -43.67 18.82
N SER A 761 -19.09 -44.24 19.15
CA SER A 761 -18.78 -44.58 20.55
C SER A 761 -18.59 -43.30 21.39
N ARG A 762 -19.08 -43.32 22.64
CA ARG A 762 -19.00 -42.16 23.54
C ARG A 762 -17.57 -41.65 23.70
N THR A 763 -16.58 -42.54 23.75
CA THR A 763 -15.15 -42.18 23.81
C THR A 763 -14.68 -41.41 22.57
N ARG A 764 -15.00 -41.86 21.35
CA ARG A 764 -14.61 -41.15 20.11
C ARG A 764 -15.31 -39.80 20.00
N TRP A 765 -16.58 -39.71 20.40
CA TRP A 765 -17.30 -38.44 20.48
C TRP A 765 -16.65 -37.46 21.49
N ALA A 766 -16.39 -37.91 22.72
CA ALA A 766 -15.81 -37.08 23.77
C ALA A 766 -14.40 -36.57 23.40
N LEU A 767 -13.55 -37.43 22.83
CA LEU A 767 -12.24 -37.04 22.31
C LEU A 767 -12.35 -36.01 21.18
N THR A 768 -13.32 -36.15 20.27
CA THR A 768 -13.54 -35.17 19.19
C THR A 768 -13.95 -33.81 19.75
N VAL A 769 -14.86 -33.78 20.73
CA VAL A 769 -15.30 -32.53 21.39
C VAL A 769 -14.14 -31.89 22.16
N ALA A 770 -13.40 -32.65 22.96
CA ALA A 770 -12.26 -32.15 23.74
C ALA A 770 -11.15 -31.59 22.85
N ALA A 771 -10.78 -32.31 21.78
CA ALA A 771 -9.81 -31.84 20.79
C ALA A 771 -10.28 -30.55 20.10
N SER A 772 -11.58 -30.43 19.80
CA SER A 772 -12.15 -29.21 19.19
C SER A 772 -12.03 -27.99 20.11
N VAL A 773 -12.34 -28.16 21.40
CA VAL A 773 -12.21 -27.08 22.40
C VAL A 773 -10.73 -26.72 22.60
N ALA A 774 -9.85 -27.70 22.73
CA ALA A 774 -8.41 -27.47 22.87
C ALA A 774 -7.81 -26.74 21.64
N SER A 775 -8.19 -27.14 20.42
CA SER A 775 -7.76 -26.46 19.19
C SER A 775 -8.27 -25.02 19.11
N ALA A 776 -9.52 -24.75 19.52
CA ALA A 776 -10.07 -23.39 19.54
C ALA A 776 -9.36 -22.48 20.57
N LEU A 777 -9.02 -23.01 21.75
CA LEU A 777 -8.31 -22.28 22.80
C LEU A 777 -6.82 -22.07 22.47
N ALA A 778 -6.18 -22.99 21.75
CA ALA A 778 -4.78 -22.87 21.34
C ALA A 778 -4.59 -21.95 20.12
N ALA A 779 -5.61 -21.75 19.28
CA ALA A 779 -5.49 -21.01 18.02
C ALA A 779 -4.98 -19.55 18.16
N PRO A 780 -5.36 -18.75 19.20
CA PRO A 780 -4.77 -17.43 19.43
C PRO A 780 -3.26 -17.46 19.74
N LEU A 781 -2.79 -18.49 20.47
CA LEU A 781 -1.37 -18.64 20.81
C LEU A 781 -0.51 -18.95 19.58
N LEU A 782 -1.10 -19.58 18.56
CA LEU A 782 -0.43 -19.89 17.29
C LEU A 782 -0.27 -18.66 16.37
N LEU A 783 -0.94 -17.53 16.63
CA LEU A 783 -0.88 -16.34 15.77
C LEU A 783 0.53 -15.74 15.66
N ALA A 784 1.34 -15.87 16.71
CA ALA A 784 2.76 -15.47 16.71
C ALA A 784 3.65 -16.36 15.80
N HIS A 785 3.14 -17.47 15.28
CA HIS A 785 3.90 -18.47 14.52
C HIS A 785 3.34 -18.64 13.09
N GLY A 786 3.59 -17.65 12.23
CA GLY A 786 3.06 -17.60 10.86
C GLY A 786 3.33 -18.85 10.00
N ALA A 787 4.44 -19.56 10.25
CA ALA A 787 4.74 -20.85 9.63
C ALA A 787 3.75 -21.96 10.07
N ALA A 788 3.43 -22.05 11.37
CA ALA A 788 2.46 -23.01 11.91
C ALA A 788 1.03 -22.71 11.44
N VAL A 789 0.65 -21.42 11.42
CA VAL A 789 -0.64 -20.95 10.85
C VAL A 789 -0.78 -21.36 9.38
N SER A 790 0.31 -21.26 8.60
CA SER A 790 0.31 -21.61 7.18
C SER A 790 0.32 -23.13 6.95
N ALA A 791 1.08 -23.88 7.75
CA ALA A 791 1.07 -25.34 7.70
C ALA A 791 -0.32 -25.92 8.03
N LEU A 792 -1.02 -25.38 9.03
CA LEU A 792 -2.39 -25.78 9.37
C LEU A 792 -3.40 -25.40 8.28
N GLY A 793 -3.29 -24.21 7.67
CA GLY A 793 -4.12 -23.83 6.52
C GLY A 793 -3.90 -24.71 5.28
N ILE A 794 -2.67 -25.11 5.00
CA ILE A 794 -2.33 -26.06 3.93
C ILE A 794 -2.90 -27.45 4.25
N ALA A 795 -2.78 -27.92 5.50
CA ALA A 795 -3.36 -29.18 5.94
C ALA A 795 -4.90 -29.19 5.85
N ALA A 796 -5.55 -28.08 6.20
CA ALA A 796 -6.99 -27.89 6.01
C ALA A 796 -7.38 -27.97 4.53
N ALA A 797 -6.67 -27.26 3.65
CA ALA A 797 -6.90 -27.30 2.21
C ALA A 797 -6.76 -28.72 1.65
N ALA A 798 -5.79 -29.51 2.12
CA ALA A 798 -5.63 -30.92 1.75
C ALA A 798 -6.79 -31.80 2.26
N VAL A 799 -7.27 -31.60 3.50
CA VAL A 799 -8.45 -32.31 4.04
C VAL A 799 -9.71 -32.03 3.21
N PHE A 800 -9.94 -30.77 2.81
CA PHE A 800 -11.07 -30.40 1.96
C PHE A 800 -10.90 -30.89 0.50
N ALA A 801 -9.67 -30.94 -0.03
CA ALA A 801 -9.36 -31.51 -1.35
C ALA A 801 -9.64 -33.02 -1.42
N ALA A 802 -9.34 -33.75 -0.34
CA ALA A 802 -9.62 -35.18 -0.23
C ALA A 802 -11.13 -35.48 -0.05
N PHE A 803 -11.90 -34.56 0.54
CA PHE A 803 -13.32 -34.77 0.89
C PHE A 803 -14.24 -35.28 -0.24
N PRO A 804 -14.23 -34.71 -1.48
CA PRO A 804 -15.08 -35.22 -2.57
C PRO A 804 -14.52 -36.49 -3.23
N LEU A 805 -13.24 -36.83 -3.05
CA LEU A 805 -12.55 -37.85 -3.84
C LEU A 805 -13.16 -39.26 -3.69
N PRO A 806 -13.50 -39.78 -2.50
CA PRO A 806 -14.15 -41.09 -2.36
C PRO A 806 -15.48 -41.17 -3.13
N GLN A 807 -16.29 -40.11 -3.09
CA GLN A 807 -17.56 -40.05 -3.81
C GLN A 807 -17.35 -40.00 -5.32
N ILE A 808 -16.35 -39.24 -5.79
CA ILE A 808 -15.97 -39.19 -7.22
C ILE A 808 -15.51 -40.58 -7.70
N LEU A 809 -14.65 -41.27 -6.96
CA LEU A 809 -14.15 -42.59 -7.33
C LEU A 809 -15.26 -43.66 -7.32
N GLN A 810 -16.12 -43.66 -6.30
CA GLN A 810 -17.29 -44.54 -6.22
C GLN A 810 -18.24 -44.28 -7.39
N ASN A 811 -18.56 -43.02 -7.66
CA ASN A 811 -19.44 -42.63 -8.76
C ASN A 811 -18.85 -42.98 -10.12
N SER A 812 -17.54 -42.89 -10.34
CA SER A 812 -16.93 -43.29 -11.61
C SER A 812 -17.16 -44.78 -11.90
N LYS A 813 -17.02 -45.65 -10.89
CA LYS A 813 -17.35 -47.09 -11.01
C LYS A 813 -18.85 -47.31 -11.29
N LEU A 814 -19.73 -46.58 -10.58
CA LEU A 814 -21.18 -46.67 -10.79
C LEU A 814 -21.62 -46.10 -12.16
N VAL A 815 -21.01 -45.03 -12.67
CA VAL A 815 -21.33 -44.44 -13.98
C VAL A 815 -20.87 -45.35 -15.12
N ALA A 816 -19.77 -46.10 -14.95
CA ALA A 816 -19.38 -47.15 -15.88
C ALA A 816 -20.43 -48.27 -15.92
N ALA A 817 -20.80 -48.84 -14.77
CA ALA A 817 -21.83 -49.87 -14.67
C ALA A 817 -23.21 -49.40 -15.19
N ALA A 818 -23.62 -48.16 -14.89
CA ALA A 818 -24.87 -47.57 -15.37
C ALA A 818 -24.93 -47.35 -16.90
N ARG A 819 -23.79 -47.45 -17.59
CA ARG A 819 -23.65 -47.36 -19.06
C ARG A 819 -23.28 -48.70 -19.71
N GLY A 820 -23.10 -49.77 -18.93
CA GLY A 820 -22.88 -51.13 -19.41
C GLY A 820 -24.14 -51.79 -19.97
N THR A 821 -23.97 -52.98 -20.54
CA THR A 821 -25.02 -53.81 -21.13
C THR A 821 -25.78 -54.67 -20.12
N ASP A 822 -25.15 -55.04 -19.00
CA ASP A 822 -25.80 -55.77 -17.89
C ASP A 822 -26.93 -54.93 -17.26
N ALA A 823 -28.16 -55.40 -17.40
CA ALA A 823 -29.36 -54.73 -16.89
C ALA A 823 -29.43 -54.67 -15.36
N GLN A 824 -28.95 -55.68 -14.64
CA GLN A 824 -29.03 -55.77 -13.18
C GLN A 824 -27.94 -54.95 -12.50
N ALA A 825 -26.70 -54.98 -13.00
CA ALA A 825 -25.66 -54.05 -12.58
C ALA A 825 -26.04 -52.60 -12.89
N ARG A 826 -26.62 -52.34 -14.08
CA ARG A 826 -27.08 -51.00 -14.48
C ARG A 826 -28.22 -50.47 -13.61
N ALA A 827 -29.22 -51.31 -13.28
CA ALA A 827 -30.30 -50.94 -12.36
C ALA A 827 -29.76 -50.58 -10.97
N THR A 828 -28.93 -51.47 -10.40
CA THR A 828 -28.28 -51.29 -9.09
C THR A 828 -27.41 -50.02 -9.05
N ALA A 829 -26.69 -49.73 -10.13
CA ALA A 829 -25.83 -48.56 -10.23
C ALA A 829 -26.64 -47.25 -10.34
N LEU A 830 -27.72 -47.24 -11.13
CA LEU A 830 -28.62 -46.09 -11.23
C LEU A 830 -29.36 -45.82 -9.91
N GLU A 831 -29.74 -46.86 -9.16
CA GLU A 831 -30.31 -46.70 -7.82
C GLU A 831 -29.32 -46.04 -6.85
N LYS A 832 -28.10 -46.57 -6.75
CA LYS A 832 -27.05 -46.00 -5.88
C LYS A 832 -26.72 -44.55 -6.24
N LEU A 833 -26.65 -44.22 -7.54
CA LEU A 833 -26.43 -42.84 -8.00
C LEU A 833 -27.63 -41.90 -7.72
N ARG A 834 -28.88 -42.40 -7.70
CA ARG A 834 -30.06 -41.60 -7.30
C ARG A 834 -30.03 -41.17 -5.82
N GLY A 835 -29.27 -41.87 -4.97
CA GLY A 835 -29.03 -41.46 -3.58
C GLY A 835 -28.25 -40.16 -3.43
N VAL A 836 -27.47 -39.76 -4.45
CA VAL A 836 -26.67 -38.52 -4.44
C VAL A 836 -27.58 -37.31 -4.70
N LYS A 837 -28.14 -36.72 -3.63
CA LYS A 837 -29.06 -35.57 -3.72
C LYS A 837 -28.34 -34.33 -4.34
N PRO A 838 -28.72 -33.84 -5.54
CA PRO A 838 -28.02 -32.70 -6.16
C PRO A 838 -28.10 -31.39 -5.36
N LEU A 839 -29.11 -31.24 -4.50
CA LEU A 839 -29.28 -30.07 -3.63
C LEU A 839 -28.07 -29.84 -2.71
N TYR A 840 -27.49 -30.88 -2.11
CA TYR A 840 -26.34 -30.71 -1.21
C TYR A 840 -25.06 -30.34 -1.98
N LEU A 841 -24.91 -30.86 -3.20
CA LEU A 841 -23.81 -30.47 -4.10
C LEU A 841 -23.93 -29.00 -4.50
N LEU A 842 -25.14 -28.51 -4.77
CA LEU A 842 -25.41 -27.10 -5.07
C LEU A 842 -25.17 -26.18 -3.86
N VAL A 843 -25.57 -26.60 -2.65
CA VAL A 843 -25.28 -25.85 -1.41
C VAL A 843 -23.77 -25.73 -1.18
N GLY A 844 -23.02 -26.83 -1.29
CA GLY A 844 -21.56 -26.81 -1.18
C GLY A 844 -20.89 -25.97 -2.27
N LEU A 845 -21.34 -26.08 -3.52
CA LEU A 845 -20.85 -25.30 -4.65
C LEU A 845 -21.07 -23.80 -4.45
N VAL A 846 -22.29 -23.37 -4.12
CA VAL A 846 -22.64 -21.96 -3.92
C VAL A 846 -21.91 -21.37 -2.71
N GLY A 847 -21.81 -22.12 -1.60
CA GLY A 847 -21.06 -21.68 -0.42
C GLY A 847 -19.58 -21.43 -0.73
N ASN A 848 -18.92 -22.32 -1.47
CA ASN A 848 -17.52 -22.12 -1.87
C ASN A 848 -17.38 -20.97 -2.88
N LEU A 849 -18.25 -20.86 -3.89
CA LEU A 849 -18.25 -19.73 -4.83
C LEU A 849 -18.35 -18.37 -4.10
N LEU A 850 -19.17 -18.29 -3.06
CA LEU A 850 -19.29 -17.09 -2.21
C LEU A 850 -18.07 -16.85 -1.29
N LEU A 851 -17.24 -17.86 -1.01
CA LEU A 851 -15.97 -17.67 -0.29
C LEU A 851 -14.81 -17.20 -1.20
N VAL A 852 -14.90 -17.34 -2.53
CA VAL A 852 -13.84 -16.90 -3.46
C VAL A 852 -13.46 -15.42 -3.26
N PRO A 853 -14.41 -14.44 -3.20
CA PRO A 853 -14.05 -13.05 -2.93
C PRO A 853 -13.37 -12.83 -1.57
N VAL A 854 -13.78 -13.62 -0.56
CA VAL A 854 -13.27 -13.50 0.82
C VAL A 854 -11.82 -13.94 0.90
N PHE A 855 -11.47 -15.06 0.27
CA PHE A 855 -10.10 -15.56 0.25
C PHE A 855 -9.17 -14.73 -0.66
N MET A 856 -9.71 -14.15 -1.75
CA MET A 856 -9.01 -13.15 -2.56
C MET A 856 -8.67 -11.88 -1.77
N ALA A 857 -9.53 -11.49 -0.82
CA ALA A 857 -9.28 -10.36 0.10
C ALA A 857 -8.38 -10.73 1.30
N SER A 858 -8.10 -12.03 1.54
CA SER A 858 -7.40 -12.50 2.74
C SER A 858 -5.93 -12.94 2.51
N GLY A 859 -5.38 -12.75 1.30
CA GLY A 859 -3.96 -12.95 0.97
C GLY A 859 -3.38 -14.36 1.10
N ARG A 860 -4.19 -15.39 1.37
CA ARG A 860 -3.70 -16.73 1.74
C ARG A 860 -4.01 -17.74 0.63
N TRP A 861 -3.03 -18.00 -0.24
CA TRP A 861 -3.20 -18.76 -1.47
C TRP A 861 -3.83 -20.15 -1.27
N TYR A 862 -3.45 -20.85 -0.20
CA TYR A 862 -3.94 -22.20 0.10
C TYR A 862 -5.45 -22.22 0.41
N ASN A 863 -6.04 -21.12 0.91
CA ASN A 863 -7.48 -21.01 1.12
C ASN A 863 -8.24 -20.94 -0.22
N VAL A 864 -7.69 -20.23 -1.22
CA VAL A 864 -8.22 -20.21 -2.58
C VAL A 864 -8.10 -21.59 -3.24
N VAL A 865 -6.99 -22.31 -3.02
CA VAL A 865 -6.82 -23.69 -3.52
C VAL A 865 -7.84 -24.65 -2.88
N GLY A 866 -8.03 -24.62 -1.56
CA GLY A 866 -9.06 -25.41 -0.88
C GLY A 866 -10.48 -25.08 -1.39
N CYS A 867 -10.77 -23.80 -1.62
CA CYS A 867 -12.02 -23.35 -2.22
C CYS A 867 -12.21 -23.86 -3.67
N ALA A 868 -11.16 -23.88 -4.49
CA ALA A 868 -11.20 -24.42 -5.84
C ALA A 868 -11.54 -25.92 -5.87
N PHE A 869 -11.05 -26.71 -4.90
CA PHE A 869 -11.50 -28.10 -4.72
C PHE A 869 -12.97 -28.19 -4.25
N GLY A 870 -13.39 -27.29 -3.36
CA GLY A 870 -14.78 -27.14 -2.93
C GLY A 870 -15.76 -26.77 -4.05
N VAL A 871 -15.31 -26.10 -5.10
CA VAL A 871 -16.08 -25.80 -6.33
C VAL A 871 -16.01 -26.96 -7.34
N THR A 872 -14.82 -27.49 -7.63
CA THR A 872 -14.63 -28.50 -8.69
C THR A 872 -15.20 -29.87 -8.32
N GLY A 873 -15.08 -30.31 -7.06
CA GLY A 873 -15.62 -31.60 -6.60
C GLY A 873 -17.11 -31.78 -6.87
N PRO A 874 -17.98 -30.86 -6.41
CA PRO A 874 -19.41 -30.87 -6.74
C PRO A 874 -19.72 -30.83 -8.24
N LEU A 875 -18.96 -30.05 -9.03
CA LEU A 875 -19.14 -29.98 -10.48
C LEU A 875 -18.83 -31.31 -11.18
N VAL A 876 -17.75 -32.01 -10.77
CA VAL A 876 -17.42 -33.36 -11.26
C VAL A 876 -18.54 -34.35 -10.93
N ILE A 877 -19.09 -34.30 -9.71
CA ILE A 877 -20.18 -35.20 -9.29
C ILE A 877 -21.48 -34.89 -10.07
N LEU A 878 -21.83 -33.62 -10.29
CA LEU A 878 -22.97 -33.23 -11.12
C LEU A 878 -22.79 -33.68 -12.58
N ALA A 879 -21.57 -33.61 -13.11
CA ALA A 879 -21.24 -34.14 -14.44
C ALA A 879 -21.33 -35.69 -14.51
N GLN A 880 -20.95 -36.40 -13.44
CA GLN A 880 -21.14 -37.85 -13.33
C GLN A 880 -22.63 -38.23 -13.36
N LEU A 881 -23.48 -37.53 -12.59
CA LEU A 881 -24.93 -37.73 -12.62
C LEU A 881 -25.55 -37.42 -13.99
N ALA A 882 -25.05 -36.41 -14.70
CA ALA A 882 -25.46 -36.12 -16.07
C ALA A 882 -24.99 -37.16 -17.10
N ARG A 883 -23.82 -37.78 -16.90
CA ARG A 883 -23.33 -38.92 -17.69
C ARG A 883 -24.15 -40.20 -17.47
N ALA A 884 -24.73 -40.38 -16.28
CA ALA A 884 -25.68 -41.44 -15.96
C ALA A 884 -27.14 -41.13 -16.37
N GLY A 885 -27.43 -39.96 -16.94
CA GLY A 885 -28.78 -39.54 -17.33
C GLY A 885 -29.71 -39.16 -16.17
N LEU A 886 -29.19 -39.04 -14.95
CA LEU A 886 -29.95 -38.68 -13.74
C LEU A 886 -30.07 -37.16 -13.53
N LEU A 887 -29.27 -36.38 -14.24
CA LEU A 887 -29.36 -34.91 -14.32
C LEU A 887 -29.40 -34.50 -15.80
N PRO A 888 -30.30 -33.60 -16.25
CA PRO A 888 -30.31 -33.17 -17.65
C PRO A 888 -28.98 -32.49 -18.00
N LYS A 889 -28.34 -32.91 -19.10
CA LYS A 889 -27.07 -32.31 -19.56
C LYS A 889 -27.11 -30.78 -19.63
N PRO A 890 -28.16 -30.12 -20.19
CA PRO A 890 -28.23 -28.66 -20.20
C PRO A 890 -28.27 -28.02 -18.81
N THR A 891 -28.85 -28.69 -17.81
CA THR A 891 -28.85 -28.23 -16.42
C THR A 891 -27.45 -28.29 -15.82
N ALA A 892 -26.73 -29.41 -16.02
CA ALA A 892 -25.34 -29.54 -15.57
C ALA A 892 -24.41 -28.50 -16.23
N THR A 893 -24.55 -28.30 -17.56
CA THR A 893 -23.79 -27.27 -18.30
C THR A 893 -24.09 -25.86 -17.80
N ARG A 894 -25.36 -25.52 -17.53
CA ARG A 894 -25.72 -24.20 -16.96
C ARG A 894 -25.15 -23.98 -15.56
N ILE A 895 -25.12 -24.99 -14.70
CA ILE A 895 -24.51 -24.91 -13.37
C ILE A 895 -23.00 -24.68 -13.48
N ALA A 896 -22.32 -25.44 -14.35
CA ALA A 896 -20.88 -25.28 -14.59
C ALA A 896 -20.54 -23.91 -15.20
N ALA A 897 -21.32 -23.44 -16.18
CA ALA A 897 -21.13 -22.13 -16.79
C ALA A 897 -21.38 -20.98 -15.79
N GLY A 898 -22.41 -21.08 -14.94
CA GLY A 898 -22.65 -20.10 -13.87
C GLY A 898 -21.54 -20.07 -12.82
N ALA A 899 -21.03 -21.24 -12.41
CA ALA A 899 -19.89 -21.34 -11.48
C ALA A 899 -18.60 -20.78 -12.09
N ALA A 900 -18.34 -21.03 -13.37
CA ALA A 900 -17.20 -20.49 -14.10
C ALA A 900 -17.33 -18.96 -14.25
N LEU A 901 -18.49 -18.45 -14.67
CA LEU A 901 -18.75 -17.02 -14.82
C LEU A 901 -18.60 -16.28 -13.49
N TRP A 902 -19.16 -16.80 -12.39
CA TRP A 902 -18.98 -16.20 -11.07
C TRP A 902 -17.51 -16.21 -10.63
N SER A 903 -16.79 -17.32 -10.81
CA SER A 903 -15.36 -17.41 -10.49
C SER A 903 -14.55 -16.39 -11.29
N VAL A 904 -14.79 -16.26 -12.61
CA VAL A 904 -14.12 -15.28 -13.48
C VAL A 904 -14.45 -13.85 -13.06
N LEU A 905 -15.71 -13.53 -12.73
CA LEU A 905 -16.09 -12.20 -12.26
C LEU A 905 -15.46 -11.86 -10.89
N ALA A 906 -15.45 -12.80 -9.95
CA ALA A 906 -14.85 -12.62 -8.63
C ALA A 906 -13.32 -12.44 -8.69
N ILE A 907 -12.66 -13.19 -9.58
CA ILE A 907 -11.22 -13.10 -9.88
C ILE A 907 -10.89 -11.79 -10.61
N ALA A 908 -11.65 -11.42 -11.65
CA ALA A 908 -11.43 -10.15 -12.35
C ALA A 908 -11.62 -8.97 -11.39
N ALA A 909 -12.65 -9.00 -10.55
CA ALA A 909 -12.89 -7.98 -9.54
C ALA A 909 -11.78 -7.91 -8.47
N SER A 910 -11.17 -9.03 -8.05
CA SER A 910 -10.03 -8.98 -7.11
C SER A 910 -8.75 -8.46 -7.76
N VAL A 911 -8.52 -8.78 -9.03
CA VAL A 911 -7.41 -8.20 -9.82
C VAL A 911 -7.60 -6.68 -9.97
N PHE A 912 -8.80 -6.21 -10.37
CA PHE A 912 -9.10 -4.79 -10.49
C PHE A 912 -9.02 -4.04 -9.14
N ALA A 913 -9.40 -4.69 -8.03
CA ALA A 913 -9.32 -4.13 -6.69
C ALA A 913 -7.91 -4.20 -6.06
N GLY A 914 -6.93 -4.86 -6.69
CA GLY A 914 -5.56 -4.98 -6.18
C GLY A 914 -5.48 -5.64 -4.81
N THR A 915 -6.25 -6.72 -4.58
CA THR A 915 -6.37 -7.36 -3.26
C THR A 915 -5.08 -8.05 -2.82
N SER A 916 -4.99 -8.33 -1.52
CA SER A 916 -3.83 -8.96 -0.85
C SER A 916 -3.45 -10.37 -1.34
N PHE A 917 -4.26 -11.02 -2.18
CA PHE A 917 -3.91 -12.28 -2.84
C PHE A 917 -3.04 -12.07 -4.11
N TRP A 918 -3.06 -10.87 -4.69
CA TRP A 918 -2.26 -10.48 -5.86
C TRP A 918 -1.04 -9.62 -5.49
N ARG A 919 -0.75 -9.49 -4.20
CA ARG A 919 0.42 -8.84 -3.62
C ARG A 919 1.29 -9.91 -2.96
#